data_AF-A0A974UIE2-F1
#
_entry.id   AF-A0A974UIE2-F1
#
_cell.length_a   1.000
_cell.length_b   1.000
_cell.length_c   1.000
_cell.angle_alpha   90.00
_cell.angle_beta   90.00
_cell.angle_gamma   90.00
#
_symmetry.space_group_name_H-M   'P 1'
#
loop_
_entity.id
_entity.type
_entity.pdbx_description
1 polymer ?
#
loop_
_entity_poly.entity_id
_entity_poly.type
_entity_poly.pdbx_seq_one_letter_code
_entity_poly.pdbx_strand_id
1 'polypeptide(L)'
;MYKLKKTDLNALLDAWSKKQDLRVPYGKKDNVQLLPWTGEAPQLDYINLALPVKEFMFEQKEALFSWEKKEDSFEVKNEAKTGVGKKILFGIRACDTYGVAYMDRFYLGEFEDTNYKARREATTIVGLNCLKSGKNCFCSSQGVGPFSKAGHDLVLTELSDCYIVESASEKGDRLVAWGKDYLKLDSKQEASAKRKDELEEKVKEGFQVQLDLSNIREELAKTFNADFWQEEAHACISCTGCTSVCPTCTCFNVVEEVNEDSGRRVRYWDSCQSENFTRNAGNHNPRNNISRVRYRIYDKLKYIEERFGYKGCTGCGRCISTCPTNISILKIIKRVQDEASKPEAKTISTQISEVAYQRPEKDIAMNKSLYMPDVATITKIVEETPLIKHFYLEYENKELHKNFQFKGQFFQITVFGVGEVAISIPFGPSQRDQFDFCIKKVGSVTEKLHEMKPGDKVGLRGPYGKGFPYEEIKGRDILVIGSGVGLAPVRTMIVQIMENREEFGKVVIMASALRDTGLILKDDLEEWSKVPNVEVKYSLKYPSDTIDAYTGYINDLLPDLGLDWHNTTAVICASPRRIKKVSKDLLILGMKGTDILTTLETHMRCGVGKCGHCKVGTHYMCVDGPVYNYEEMLALPPEF
;
A
#
# COMPACT_ATOMS: atom_id res chain seq x y z
N MET A 1 -14.24 27.45 24.51
CA MET A 1 -12.80 27.63 24.82
C MET A 1 -12.61 27.71 26.34
N TYR A 2 -11.50 27.19 26.86
CA TYR A 2 -11.15 27.22 28.28
C TYR A 2 -9.80 27.90 28.52
N LYS A 3 -9.56 28.33 29.75
CA LYS A 3 -8.31 28.89 30.25
C LYS A 3 -7.73 28.00 31.35
N LEU A 4 -6.41 27.87 31.33
CA LEU A 4 -5.61 27.20 32.35
C LEU A 4 -4.50 28.15 32.81
N LYS A 5 -4.35 28.34 34.12
CA LYS A 5 -3.21 29.09 34.66
C LYS A 5 -1.94 28.28 34.47
N LYS A 6 -0.82 28.94 34.16
CA LYS A 6 0.46 28.24 33.93
C LYS A 6 0.90 27.42 35.15
N THR A 7 0.65 27.93 36.36
CA THR A 7 0.95 27.25 37.63
C THR A 7 0.18 25.96 37.85
N ASP A 8 -0.96 25.80 37.17
CA ASP A 8 -1.90 24.70 37.42
C ASP A 8 -1.68 23.53 36.44
N LEU A 9 -0.73 23.64 35.51
CA LEU A 9 -0.50 22.61 34.50
C LEU A 9 -0.14 21.26 35.12
N ASN A 10 0.79 21.22 36.08
CA ASN A 10 1.17 19.96 36.74
C ASN A 10 -0.02 19.35 37.50
N ALA A 11 -0.81 20.19 38.19
CA ALA A 11 -1.97 19.73 38.94
C ALA A 11 -3.07 19.17 38.02
N LEU A 12 -3.22 19.74 36.82
CA LEU A 12 -4.10 19.20 35.77
C LEU A 12 -3.60 17.85 35.24
N LEU A 13 -2.30 17.72 34.96
CA LEU A 13 -1.68 16.46 34.53
C LEU A 13 -1.83 15.38 35.61
N ASP A 14 -1.65 15.73 36.89
CA ASP A 14 -1.92 14.83 38.03
C ASP A 14 -3.39 14.40 38.11
N ALA A 15 -4.33 15.28 37.78
CA ALA A 15 -5.75 14.92 37.75
C ALA A 15 -6.04 13.91 36.63
N TRP A 16 -5.42 14.08 35.46
CA TRP A 16 -5.56 13.16 34.33
C TRP A 16 -4.88 11.81 34.56
N SER A 17 -3.68 11.79 35.16
CA SER A 17 -2.93 10.55 35.43
C SER A 17 -3.66 9.61 36.39
N LYS A 18 -4.49 10.15 37.29
CA LYS A 18 -5.37 9.38 38.18
C LYS A 18 -6.53 8.67 37.45
N LYS A 19 -6.81 9.03 36.19
CA LYS A 19 -7.92 8.47 35.40
C LYS A 19 -7.43 7.48 34.34
N GLN A 20 -6.26 7.71 33.75
CA GLN A 20 -5.76 6.95 32.61
C GLN A 20 -4.23 7.07 32.53
N ASP A 21 -3.54 6.09 31.91
CA ASP A 21 -2.09 6.15 31.68
C ASP A 21 -1.73 7.46 30.96
N LEU A 22 -0.97 8.32 31.62
CA LEU A 22 -0.57 9.62 31.08
C LEU A 22 0.89 9.57 30.66
N ARG A 23 1.14 9.87 29.39
CA ARG A 23 2.48 10.03 28.83
C ARG A 23 2.74 11.51 28.55
N VAL A 24 3.86 12.02 29.06
CA VAL A 24 4.26 13.41 28.88
C VAL A 24 5.67 13.51 28.29
N PRO A 25 6.06 14.67 27.72
CA PRO A 25 7.40 14.85 27.20
C PRO A 25 8.42 14.95 28.33
N TYR A 26 9.38 14.04 28.36
CA TYR A 26 10.56 14.08 29.23
C TYR A 26 11.83 13.87 28.40
N GLY A 27 12.97 14.33 28.92
CA GLY A 27 14.28 14.24 28.27
C GLY A 27 14.98 15.59 28.14
N LYS A 28 16.07 15.62 27.37
CA LYS A 28 16.92 16.81 27.20
C LYS A 28 17.11 17.14 25.72
N LYS A 29 16.99 18.42 25.38
CA LYS A 29 17.27 18.99 24.04
C LYS A 29 16.60 18.18 22.91
N ASP A 30 17.39 17.46 22.12
CA ASP A 30 16.96 16.77 20.90
C ASP A 30 16.46 15.34 21.16
N ASN A 31 16.50 14.87 22.41
CA ASN A 31 16.04 13.53 22.79
C ASN A 31 14.89 13.60 23.81
N VAL A 32 13.82 14.31 23.44
CA VAL A 32 12.57 14.35 24.21
C VAL A 32 11.63 13.24 23.72
N GLN A 33 11.11 12.45 24.64
CA GLN A 33 10.25 11.30 24.37
C GLN A 33 9.00 11.35 25.26
N LEU A 34 7.95 10.63 24.85
CA LEU A 34 6.74 10.47 25.67
C LEU A 34 6.96 9.34 26.68
N LEU A 35 7.12 9.71 27.94
CA LEU A 35 7.37 8.79 29.05
C LEU A 35 6.22 8.86 30.08
N PRO A 36 6.01 7.82 30.91
CA PRO A 36 5.01 7.84 31.97
C PRO A 36 5.16 9.05 32.88
N TRP A 37 4.04 9.69 33.22
CA TRP A 37 4.00 10.80 34.18
C TRP A 37 4.55 10.37 35.54
N THR A 38 5.51 11.14 36.08
CA THR A 38 6.17 10.85 37.38
C THR A 38 5.74 11.81 38.50
N GLY A 39 4.91 12.81 38.20
CA GLY A 39 4.63 13.94 39.10
C GLY A 39 5.55 15.15 38.89
N GLU A 40 6.65 14.98 38.15
CA GLU A 40 7.59 16.06 37.84
C GLU A 40 7.16 16.84 36.59
N ALA A 41 7.43 18.16 36.56
CA ALA A 41 7.06 19.01 35.43
C ALA A 41 7.61 18.48 34.09
N PRO A 42 6.79 18.42 33.03
CA PRO A 42 7.24 17.95 31.72
C PRO A 42 8.21 18.94 31.06
N GLN A 43 9.06 18.44 30.18
CA GLN A 43 9.89 19.29 29.33
C GLN A 43 9.03 19.88 28.20
N LEU A 44 8.77 21.19 28.24
CA LEU A 44 7.93 21.87 27.23
C LEU A 44 8.75 22.63 26.17
N ASP A 45 10.04 22.89 26.45
CA ASP A 45 10.96 23.54 25.51
C ASP A 45 11.64 22.50 24.61
N TYR A 46 10.91 22.08 23.57
CA TYR A 46 11.41 21.20 22.53
C TYR A 46 10.67 21.45 21.21
N ILE A 47 11.34 21.16 20.10
CA ILE A 47 10.77 21.32 18.76
C ILE A 47 9.91 20.11 18.37
N ASN A 48 10.47 18.90 18.40
CA ASN A 48 9.77 17.66 18.08
C ASN A 48 10.18 16.57 19.09
N LEU A 49 9.31 15.58 19.25
CA LEU A 49 9.67 14.32 19.91
C LEU A 49 10.68 13.54 19.04
N ALA A 50 11.58 12.82 19.70
CA ALA A 50 12.59 11.99 19.05
C ALA A 50 11.96 10.95 18.12
N LEU A 51 10.86 10.34 18.57
CA LEU A 51 10.01 9.45 17.77
C LEU A 51 8.64 10.08 17.52
N PRO A 52 8.05 9.84 16.33
CA PRO A 52 6.71 10.29 16.02
C PRO A 52 5.67 9.55 16.87
N VAL A 53 4.60 10.28 17.22
CA VAL A 53 3.46 9.75 18.00
C VAL A 53 2.79 8.55 17.34
N LYS A 54 3.02 8.35 16.03
CA LYS A 54 2.49 7.19 15.31
C LYS A 54 2.81 5.86 16.00
N GLU A 55 3.93 5.74 16.71
CA GLU A 55 4.33 4.49 17.38
C GLU A 55 3.32 3.99 18.41
N PHE A 56 2.49 4.86 18.98
CA PHE A 56 1.47 4.49 19.95
C PHE A 56 0.21 3.89 19.32
N MET A 57 -0.02 4.14 18.02
CA MET A 57 -1.19 3.65 17.27
C MET A 57 -0.81 2.64 16.18
N PHE A 58 0.43 2.68 15.73
CA PHE A 58 1.02 1.79 14.73
C PHE A 58 2.40 1.39 15.25
N GLU A 59 2.46 0.30 16.01
CA GLU A 59 3.69 -0.12 16.66
C GLU A 59 4.75 -0.54 15.65
N GLN A 60 6.02 -0.44 16.04
CA GLN A 60 7.13 -0.88 15.19
C GLN A 60 7.06 -2.37 14.85
N LYS A 61 6.42 -3.15 15.72
CA LYS A 61 6.19 -4.59 15.57
C LYS A 61 4.91 -4.96 16.28
N GLU A 62 3.94 -5.56 15.59
CA GLU A 62 2.70 -6.04 16.21
C GLU A 62 2.11 -7.26 15.51
N ALA A 63 1.46 -8.12 16.29
CA ALA A 63 0.80 -9.31 15.78
C ALA A 63 -0.52 -8.96 15.08
N LEU A 64 -0.75 -9.57 13.92
CA LEU A 64 -1.99 -9.44 13.14
C LEU A 64 -2.98 -10.54 13.51
N PHE A 65 -2.49 -11.78 13.53
CA PHE A 65 -3.23 -12.95 13.98
C PHE A 65 -2.24 -14.01 14.50
N SER A 66 -2.74 -14.90 15.34
CA SER A 66 -2.07 -16.12 15.78
C SER A 66 -2.74 -17.35 15.17
N TRP A 67 -1.98 -18.44 15.04
CA TRP A 67 -2.47 -19.72 14.56
C TRP A 67 -1.93 -20.84 15.46
N GLU A 68 -2.73 -21.87 15.65
CA GLU A 68 -2.38 -23.07 16.40
C GLU A 68 -2.81 -24.30 15.59
N LYS A 69 -1.89 -25.23 15.40
CA LYS A 69 -2.16 -26.48 14.72
C LYS A 69 -2.99 -27.37 15.63
N LYS A 70 -4.13 -27.85 15.12
CA LYS A 70 -4.96 -28.89 15.73
C LYS A 70 -4.73 -30.20 14.97
N GLU A 71 -5.32 -31.29 15.44
CA GLU A 71 -5.13 -32.63 14.87
C GLU A 71 -5.34 -32.65 13.34
N ASP A 72 -6.44 -32.07 12.85
CA ASP A 72 -6.81 -32.05 11.43
C ASP A 72 -7.09 -30.65 10.85
N SER A 73 -6.72 -29.56 11.54
CA SER A 73 -7.00 -28.18 11.09
C SER A 73 -6.06 -27.15 11.75
N PHE A 74 -6.27 -25.86 11.49
CA PHE A 74 -5.65 -24.74 12.18
C PHE A 74 -6.70 -23.87 12.86
N GLU A 75 -6.49 -23.53 14.12
CA GLU A 75 -7.26 -22.50 14.81
C GLU A 75 -6.58 -21.14 14.59
N VAL A 76 -7.28 -20.17 14.01
CA VAL A 76 -6.74 -18.84 13.71
C VAL A 76 -7.45 -17.78 14.55
N LYS A 77 -6.70 -16.95 15.29
CA LYS A 77 -7.21 -15.94 16.23
C LYS A 77 -6.70 -14.54 15.88
N ASN A 78 -7.60 -13.57 15.93
CA ASN A 78 -7.26 -12.15 15.69
C ASN A 78 -6.56 -11.54 16.91
N GLU A 79 -5.45 -10.83 16.70
CA GLU A 79 -4.63 -10.22 17.76
C GLU A 79 -4.85 -8.71 17.93
N ALA A 80 -5.73 -8.10 17.12
CA ALA A 80 -5.89 -6.64 17.05
C ALA A 80 -6.22 -5.93 18.37
N LYS A 81 -6.89 -6.63 19.31
CA LYS A 81 -7.35 -6.07 20.60
C LYS A 81 -6.48 -6.49 21.78
N THR A 82 -5.48 -7.34 21.56
CA THR A 82 -4.63 -7.86 22.64
C THR A 82 -3.71 -6.76 23.17
N GLY A 83 -3.72 -6.52 24.49
CA GLY A 83 -2.79 -5.57 25.14
C GLY A 83 -3.07 -4.08 24.91
N VAL A 84 -4.25 -3.70 24.42
CA VAL A 84 -4.58 -2.30 24.13
C VAL A 84 -5.04 -1.55 25.39
N GLY A 85 -4.11 -0.89 26.08
CA GLY A 85 -4.40 -0.03 27.23
C GLY A 85 -4.80 1.40 26.84
N LYS A 86 -5.80 1.96 27.53
CA LYS A 86 -6.20 3.37 27.34
C LYS A 86 -5.11 4.32 27.84
N LYS A 87 -4.74 5.32 27.04
CA LYS A 87 -3.66 6.29 27.37
C LYS A 87 -3.93 7.71 26.89
N ILE A 88 -3.38 8.70 27.59
CA ILE A 88 -3.40 10.11 27.25
C ILE A 88 -1.98 10.49 26.85
N LEU A 89 -1.80 11.06 25.66
CA LEU A 89 -0.51 11.55 25.18
C LEU A 89 -0.53 13.07 25.20
N PHE A 90 0.30 13.69 26.04
CA PHE A 90 0.35 15.14 26.23
C PHE A 90 1.56 15.77 25.54
N GLY A 91 1.41 17.01 25.08
CA GLY A 91 2.49 17.78 24.45
C GLY A 91 2.64 17.53 22.95
N ILE A 92 1.60 17.08 22.25
CA ILE A 92 1.79 16.66 20.86
C ILE A 92 1.86 17.87 19.92
N ARG A 93 2.92 17.98 19.12
CA ARG A 93 3.09 19.10 18.17
C ARG A 93 2.19 18.90 16.95
N ALA A 94 1.82 20.00 16.29
CA ALA A 94 0.95 20.00 15.10
C ALA A 94 1.44 19.04 14.00
N CYS A 95 2.75 18.94 13.79
CA CYS A 95 3.34 18.00 12.84
C CYS A 95 3.00 16.53 13.11
N ASP A 96 2.90 16.14 14.39
CA ASP A 96 2.55 14.77 14.81
C ASP A 96 1.04 14.58 14.89
N THR A 97 0.26 15.58 15.33
CA THR A 97 -1.21 15.49 15.29
C THR A 97 -1.73 15.40 13.85
N TYR A 98 -1.13 16.14 12.91
CA TYR A 98 -1.40 15.96 11.49
C TYR A 98 -1.03 14.54 11.04
N GLY A 99 0.08 13.99 11.53
CA GLY A 99 0.45 12.59 11.32
C GLY A 99 -0.63 11.61 11.79
N VAL A 100 -1.24 11.85 12.95
CA VAL A 100 -2.40 11.08 13.42
C VAL A 100 -3.56 11.20 12.44
N ALA A 101 -3.94 12.42 12.05
CA ALA A 101 -5.03 12.63 11.10
C ALA A 101 -4.75 12.01 9.72
N TYR A 102 -3.49 12.00 9.27
CA TYR A 102 -3.04 11.31 8.06
C TYR A 102 -3.26 9.80 8.19
N MET A 103 -2.85 9.21 9.32
CA MET A 103 -3.02 7.78 9.56
C MET A 103 -4.47 7.39 9.74
N ASP A 104 -5.30 8.23 10.38
CA ASP A 104 -6.75 8.01 10.49
C ASP A 104 -7.35 7.85 9.10
N ARG A 105 -7.05 8.76 8.16
CA ARG A 105 -7.50 8.66 6.76
C ARG A 105 -6.96 7.43 6.05
N PHE A 106 -5.67 7.10 6.28
CA PHE A 106 -5.01 6.00 5.60
C PHE A 106 -5.49 4.63 6.10
N TYR A 107 -5.54 4.40 7.40
CA TYR A 107 -5.84 3.10 8.00
C TYR A 107 -7.31 2.85 8.25
N LEU A 108 -8.13 3.88 8.52
CA LEU A 108 -9.57 3.76 8.77
C LEU A 108 -10.44 4.04 7.53
N GLY A 109 -9.83 4.18 6.35
CA GLY A 109 -10.53 4.34 5.07
C GLY A 109 -11.20 3.05 4.58
N GLU A 110 -11.22 2.82 3.26
CA GLU A 110 -11.90 1.68 2.59
C GLU A 110 -11.63 0.32 3.25
N PHE A 111 -10.37 0.07 3.59
CA PHE A 111 -9.93 -1.15 4.28
C PHE A 111 -9.55 -0.84 5.73
N GLU A 112 -10.50 -0.90 6.66
CA GLU A 112 -10.31 -0.49 8.06
C GLU A 112 -9.36 -1.40 8.85
N ASP A 113 -8.14 -0.95 9.15
CA ASP A 113 -7.16 -1.72 9.91
C ASP A 113 -7.55 -1.88 11.39
N THR A 114 -7.91 -3.11 11.79
CA THR A 114 -8.43 -3.39 13.14
C THR A 114 -7.44 -3.12 14.26
N ASN A 115 -6.14 -3.36 14.02
CA ASN A 115 -5.08 -3.11 15.00
C ASN A 115 -4.91 -1.62 15.25
N TYR A 116 -4.80 -0.85 14.17
CA TYR A 116 -4.70 0.61 14.24
C TYR A 116 -5.94 1.21 14.92
N LYS A 117 -7.14 0.79 14.52
CA LYS A 117 -8.41 1.26 15.09
C LYS A 117 -8.45 1.06 16.60
N ALA A 118 -8.18 -0.15 17.09
CA ALA A 118 -8.23 -0.45 18.51
C ALA A 118 -7.31 0.48 19.31
N ARG A 119 -6.07 0.70 18.84
CA ARG A 119 -5.11 1.59 19.51
C ARG A 119 -5.49 3.07 19.40
N ARG A 120 -5.99 3.50 18.25
CA ARG A 120 -6.46 4.86 18.02
C ARG A 120 -7.65 5.20 18.91
N GLU A 121 -8.60 4.27 19.08
CA GLU A 121 -9.74 4.40 19.99
C GLU A 121 -9.31 4.46 21.46
N ALA A 122 -8.30 3.68 21.86
CA ALA A 122 -7.76 3.69 23.22
C ALA A 122 -6.86 4.92 23.54
N THR A 123 -6.40 5.65 22.52
CA THR A 123 -5.48 6.79 22.70
C THR A 123 -6.22 8.12 22.65
N THR A 124 -5.95 9.00 23.63
CA THR A 124 -6.40 10.40 23.64
C THR A 124 -5.19 11.31 23.39
N ILE A 125 -5.29 12.21 22.41
CA ILE A 125 -4.19 13.08 21.97
C ILE A 125 -4.41 14.51 22.48
N VAL A 126 -3.49 15.00 23.31
CA VAL A 126 -3.47 16.38 23.78
C VAL A 126 -2.33 17.14 23.10
N GLY A 127 -2.72 18.00 22.15
CA GLY A 127 -1.81 18.84 21.40
C GLY A 127 -1.27 20.01 22.23
N LEU A 128 -0.05 20.44 21.92
CA LEU A 128 0.56 21.67 22.43
C LEU A 128 1.14 22.46 21.25
N ASN A 129 0.48 23.57 20.93
CA ASN A 129 0.83 24.40 19.79
C ASN A 129 2.28 24.90 19.88
N CYS A 130 2.98 24.84 18.75
CA CYS A 130 4.40 25.14 18.70
C CYS A 130 4.62 26.65 18.60
N LEU A 131 5.45 27.20 19.48
CA LEU A 131 5.75 28.65 19.48
C LEU A 131 7.10 28.99 18.83
N LYS A 132 7.85 27.99 18.36
CA LYS A 132 9.19 28.17 17.80
C LYS A 132 9.49 27.12 16.73
N SER A 133 9.93 27.56 15.55
CA SER A 133 10.39 26.65 14.50
C SER A 133 11.78 26.09 14.80
N GLY A 134 12.01 24.82 14.50
CA GLY A 134 13.38 24.29 14.41
C GLY A 134 14.08 24.69 13.11
N LYS A 135 15.41 24.59 13.08
CA LYS A 135 16.25 24.96 11.92
C LYS A 135 15.88 24.28 10.60
N ASN A 136 15.31 23.07 10.68
CA ASN A 136 14.98 22.21 9.55
C ASN A 136 13.45 22.18 9.28
N CYS A 137 12.66 22.97 10.01
CA CYS A 137 11.21 22.92 9.94
C CYS A 137 10.68 23.85 8.84
N PHE A 138 9.68 23.36 8.10
CA PHE A 138 8.95 24.08 7.07
C PHE A 138 7.46 23.66 7.06
N CYS A 139 6.93 23.28 8.24
CA CYS A 139 5.55 22.84 8.39
C CYS A 139 4.53 23.95 8.10
N SER A 140 4.92 25.21 8.23
CA SER A 140 4.14 26.38 7.78
C SER A 140 3.94 26.37 6.27
N SER A 141 5.01 26.17 5.49
CA SER A 141 4.94 26.02 4.01
C SER A 141 4.12 24.82 3.55
N GLN A 142 3.99 23.79 4.39
CA GLN A 142 3.12 22.65 4.13
C GLN A 142 1.66 22.90 4.52
N GLY A 143 1.37 23.98 5.26
CA GLY A 143 0.03 24.30 5.77
C GLY A 143 -0.45 23.40 6.91
N VAL A 144 0.44 22.61 7.54
CA VAL A 144 0.08 21.61 8.56
C VAL A 144 0.42 22.03 9.99
N GLY A 145 1.11 23.17 10.16
CA GLY A 145 1.49 23.76 11.43
C GLY A 145 1.76 25.26 11.27
N PRO A 146 2.24 25.96 12.31
CA PRO A 146 2.75 25.46 13.58
C PRO A 146 1.67 25.08 14.61
N PHE A 147 0.43 25.52 14.40
CA PHE A 147 -0.70 25.24 15.29
C PHE A 147 -1.51 24.06 14.74
N SER A 148 -1.99 23.21 15.65
CA SER A 148 -2.68 21.97 15.31
C SER A 148 -4.10 22.26 14.84
N LYS A 149 -4.46 21.70 13.68
CA LYS A 149 -5.80 21.81 13.07
C LYS A 149 -6.54 20.48 12.98
N ALA A 150 -5.85 19.37 13.21
CA ALA A 150 -6.42 18.02 13.07
C ALA A 150 -5.63 16.99 13.90
N GLY A 151 -6.29 15.87 14.21
CA GLY A 151 -5.71 14.69 14.85
C GLY A 151 -5.38 14.84 16.34
N HIS A 152 -5.91 15.88 16.98
CA HIS A 152 -5.92 16.05 18.44
C HIS A 152 -7.35 15.92 18.98
N ASP A 153 -7.47 15.55 20.25
CA ASP A 153 -8.73 15.53 20.99
C ASP A 153 -8.89 16.80 21.84
N LEU A 154 -7.77 17.32 22.36
CA LEU A 154 -7.67 18.57 23.11
C LEU A 154 -6.40 19.30 22.64
N VAL A 155 -6.38 20.62 22.57
CA VAL A 155 -5.16 21.39 22.22
C VAL A 155 -4.96 22.55 23.19
N LEU A 156 -3.70 22.77 23.59
CA LEU A 156 -3.27 23.89 24.41
C LEU A 156 -2.44 24.86 23.57
N THR A 157 -2.69 26.16 23.72
CA THR A 157 -1.84 27.23 23.21
C THR A 157 -1.33 28.06 24.37
N GLU A 158 -0.01 28.14 24.53
CA GLU A 158 0.60 28.98 25.55
C GLU A 158 0.58 30.46 25.12
N LEU A 159 -0.08 31.29 25.92
CA LEU A 159 0.01 32.74 25.85
C LEU A 159 0.96 33.25 26.94
N SER A 160 1.22 34.55 26.99
CA SER A 160 2.10 35.16 28.01
C SER A 160 1.64 34.89 29.45
N ASP A 161 0.32 34.90 29.68
CA ASP A 161 -0.34 34.86 30.99
C ASP A 161 -0.99 33.50 31.32
N CYS A 162 -1.41 32.74 30.32
CA CYS A 162 -2.20 31.51 30.51
C CYS A 162 -2.02 30.52 29.35
N TYR A 163 -2.62 29.34 29.46
CA TYR A 163 -2.90 28.49 28.32
C TYR A 163 -4.36 28.67 27.88
N ILE A 164 -4.57 28.80 26.57
CA ILE A 164 -5.87 28.61 25.94
C ILE A 164 -6.05 27.13 25.62
N VAL A 165 -7.19 26.57 25.98
CA VAL A 165 -7.50 25.14 25.82
C VAL A 165 -8.76 24.95 24.99
N GLU A 166 -8.67 24.16 23.94
CA GLU A 166 -9.75 23.92 22.97
C GLU A 166 -9.97 22.41 22.83
N SER A 167 -11.22 21.98 22.99
CA SER A 167 -11.65 20.60 22.79
C SER A 167 -12.09 20.39 21.34
N ALA A 168 -11.70 19.27 20.76
CA ALA A 168 -11.98 18.91 19.37
C ALA A 168 -12.72 17.57 19.23
N SER A 169 -12.96 16.87 20.34
CA SER A 169 -13.66 15.57 20.34
C SER A 169 -14.29 15.26 21.70
N GLU A 170 -15.17 14.25 21.75
CA GLU A 170 -15.70 13.72 23.00
C GLU A 170 -14.61 13.28 23.99
N LYS A 171 -13.47 12.79 23.49
CA LYS A 171 -12.33 12.44 24.36
C LYS A 171 -11.73 13.70 25.00
N GLY A 172 -11.66 14.80 24.25
CA GLY A 172 -11.25 16.11 24.76
C GLY A 172 -12.21 16.65 25.82
N ASP A 173 -13.51 16.55 25.58
CA ASP A 173 -14.53 17.00 26.53
C ASP A 173 -14.46 16.23 27.85
N ARG A 174 -14.15 14.92 27.80
CA ARG A 174 -13.88 14.13 29.00
C ARG A 174 -12.66 14.63 29.77
N LEU A 175 -11.57 15.00 29.09
CA LEU A 175 -10.39 15.58 29.76
C LEU A 175 -10.71 16.91 30.42
N VAL A 176 -11.52 17.74 29.77
CA VAL A 176 -12.02 19.00 30.36
C VAL A 176 -12.83 18.71 31.62
N ALA A 177 -13.77 17.76 31.55
CA ALA A 177 -14.58 17.38 32.71
C ALA A 177 -13.75 16.84 33.87
N TRP A 178 -12.72 16.03 33.60
CA TRP A 178 -11.78 15.54 34.62
C TRP A 178 -10.90 16.64 35.20
N GLY A 179 -10.62 17.69 34.41
CA GLY A 179 -9.81 18.84 34.80
C GLY A 179 -10.61 20.08 35.24
N LYS A 180 -11.91 19.95 35.52
CA LYS A 180 -12.84 21.09 35.78
C LYS A 180 -12.39 22.06 36.89
N ASP A 181 -11.58 21.57 37.83
CA ASP A 181 -11.07 22.39 38.94
C ASP A 181 -10.01 23.39 38.45
N TYR A 182 -9.30 23.07 37.37
CA TYR A 182 -8.24 23.89 36.78
C TYR A 182 -8.64 24.57 35.47
N LEU A 183 -9.45 23.89 34.64
CA LEU A 183 -9.91 24.39 33.35
C LEU A 183 -11.19 25.21 33.52
N LYS A 184 -11.07 26.53 33.36
CA LYS A 184 -12.20 27.46 33.50
C LYS A 184 -12.67 27.94 32.14
N LEU A 185 -13.98 28.02 31.95
CA LEU A 185 -14.55 28.60 30.73
C LEU A 185 -14.01 30.02 30.53
N ASP A 186 -13.58 30.31 29.30
CA ASP A 186 -13.14 31.65 28.97
C ASP A 186 -14.34 32.54 28.67
N SER A 187 -14.52 33.59 29.48
CA SER A 187 -15.56 34.61 29.28
C SER A 187 -15.23 35.59 28.15
N LYS A 188 -13.98 35.61 27.65
CA LYS A 188 -13.51 36.52 26.58
C LYS A 188 -12.98 35.74 25.37
N GLN A 189 -13.77 34.78 24.87
CA GLN A 189 -13.35 33.84 23.83
C GLN A 189 -12.87 34.55 22.56
N GLU A 190 -13.58 35.58 22.08
CA GLU A 190 -13.19 36.32 20.87
C GLU A 190 -11.82 37.01 21.01
N ALA A 191 -11.58 37.68 22.15
CA ALA A 191 -10.30 38.34 22.40
C ALA A 191 -9.15 37.32 22.51
N SER A 192 -9.41 36.17 23.13
CA SER A 192 -8.43 35.09 23.24
C SER A 192 -8.16 34.39 21.91
N ALA A 193 -9.18 34.22 21.06
CA ALA A 193 -9.02 33.74 19.68
C ALA A 193 -8.15 34.71 18.87
N LYS A 194 -8.43 36.02 18.92
CA LYS A 194 -7.62 37.03 18.24
C LYS A 194 -6.15 37.00 18.68
N ARG A 195 -5.88 36.94 19.99
CA ARG A 195 -4.51 36.82 20.52
C ARG A 195 -3.82 35.55 20.03
N LYS A 196 -4.56 34.45 19.88
CA LYS A 196 -4.05 33.17 19.36
C LYS A 196 -3.68 33.30 17.89
N ASP A 197 -4.54 33.90 17.07
CA ASP A 197 -4.31 34.06 15.63
C ASP A 197 -3.11 35.00 15.36
N GLU A 198 -3.03 36.13 16.06
CA GLU A 198 -1.88 37.04 16.02
C GLU A 198 -0.57 36.33 16.42
N LEU A 199 -0.64 35.45 17.42
CA LEU A 199 0.51 34.65 17.85
C LEU A 199 0.91 33.62 16.78
N GLU A 200 -0.04 32.94 16.15
CA GLU A 200 0.26 31.97 15.09
C GLU A 200 0.98 32.64 13.91
N GLU A 201 0.49 33.79 13.46
CA GLU A 201 1.12 34.54 12.36
C GLU A 201 2.54 34.99 12.73
N LYS A 202 2.73 35.55 13.93
CA LYS A 202 4.06 35.92 14.42
C LYS A 202 5.01 34.72 14.48
N VAL A 203 4.51 33.53 14.86
CA VAL A 203 5.33 32.32 14.88
C VAL A 203 5.68 31.88 13.45
N LYS A 204 4.74 31.98 12.49
CA LYS A 204 5.00 31.67 11.06
C LYS A 204 6.07 32.58 10.45
N GLU A 205 6.00 33.89 10.73
CA GLU A 205 7.02 34.86 10.30
C GLU A 205 8.42 34.52 10.82
N GLY A 206 8.50 33.92 12.01
CA GLY A 206 9.76 33.50 12.62
C GLY A 206 10.39 32.23 12.05
N PHE A 207 9.79 31.57 11.05
CA PHE A 207 10.37 30.37 10.43
C PHE A 207 11.63 30.72 9.63
N GLN A 208 12.72 30.01 9.91
CA GLN A 208 13.98 30.17 9.17
C GLN A 208 13.91 29.69 7.72
N VAL A 209 12.95 28.83 7.42
CA VAL A 209 12.76 28.24 6.09
C VAL A 209 11.32 28.48 5.65
N GLN A 210 11.18 29.20 4.54
CA GLN A 210 9.93 29.41 3.85
C GLN A 210 10.11 28.98 2.39
N LEU A 211 9.26 28.04 1.96
CA LEU A 211 9.25 27.51 0.60
C LEU A 211 7.90 27.79 -0.05
N ASP A 212 7.93 28.18 -1.32
CA ASP A 212 6.76 28.05 -2.19
C ASP A 212 6.72 26.62 -2.73
N LEU A 213 5.58 25.95 -2.54
CA LEU A 213 5.35 24.57 -2.93
C LEU A 213 4.10 24.43 -3.80
N SER A 214 3.57 25.55 -4.31
CA SER A 214 2.37 25.56 -5.15
C SER A 214 2.52 24.67 -6.38
N ASN A 215 3.68 24.70 -7.03
CA ASN A 215 3.97 23.98 -8.28
C ASN A 215 4.83 22.72 -8.11
N ILE A 216 5.13 22.29 -6.88
CA ILE A 216 6.12 21.23 -6.61
C ILE A 216 5.82 19.89 -7.32
N ARG A 217 4.54 19.58 -7.55
CA ARG A 217 4.12 18.35 -8.25
C ARG A 217 4.54 18.37 -9.72
N GLU A 218 4.35 19.50 -10.39
CA GLU A 218 4.74 19.72 -11.78
C GLU A 218 6.25 19.81 -11.93
N GLU A 219 6.92 20.50 -10.99
CA GLU A 219 8.38 20.61 -10.95
C GLU A 219 9.04 19.22 -10.78
N LEU A 220 8.48 18.36 -9.92
CA LEU A 220 8.91 16.97 -9.82
C LEU A 220 8.66 16.23 -11.14
N ALA A 221 7.50 16.39 -11.78
CA ALA A 221 7.22 15.70 -13.04
C ALA A 221 8.22 16.06 -14.17
N LYS A 222 8.73 17.30 -14.20
CA LYS A 222 9.75 17.79 -15.14
C LYS A 222 11.17 17.27 -14.85
N THR A 223 11.46 16.93 -13.61
CA THR A 223 12.82 16.60 -13.15
C THR A 223 13.04 15.10 -12.94
N PHE A 224 12.12 14.24 -13.40
CA PHE A 224 12.18 12.81 -13.16
C PHE A 224 13.46 12.13 -13.66
N ASN A 225 13.95 12.53 -14.83
CA ASN A 225 15.20 12.04 -15.42
C ASN A 225 16.41 12.95 -15.15
N ALA A 226 16.30 13.93 -14.25
CA ALA A 226 17.41 14.84 -13.98
C ALA A 226 18.59 14.11 -13.32
N ASP A 227 19.82 14.44 -13.75
CA ASP A 227 21.04 13.74 -13.34
C ASP A 227 21.32 13.83 -11.84
N PHE A 228 20.83 14.89 -11.18
CA PHE A 228 21.06 15.07 -9.75
C PHE A 228 20.50 13.95 -8.88
N TRP A 229 19.50 13.19 -9.35
CA TRP A 229 18.99 12.04 -8.62
C TRP A 229 20.06 10.98 -8.39
N GLN A 230 21.04 10.89 -9.30
CA GLN A 230 22.18 9.98 -9.13
C GLN A 230 23.07 10.41 -7.96
N GLU A 231 23.34 11.71 -7.83
CA GLU A 231 24.12 12.25 -6.71
C GLU A 231 23.42 12.02 -5.36
N GLU A 232 22.12 12.33 -5.28
CA GLU A 232 21.33 12.10 -4.07
C GLU A 232 21.26 10.61 -3.70
N ALA A 233 21.22 9.73 -4.70
CA ALA A 233 21.23 8.29 -4.51
C ALA A 233 22.57 7.76 -4.01
N HIS A 234 23.69 8.26 -4.54
CA HIS A 234 25.03 7.89 -4.09
C HIS A 234 25.27 8.28 -2.63
N ALA A 235 24.69 9.38 -2.16
CA ALA A 235 24.76 9.78 -0.75
C ALA A 235 23.90 8.89 0.18
N CYS A 236 22.92 8.16 -0.35
CA CYS A 236 22.00 7.38 0.45
C CYS A 236 22.55 5.99 0.79
N ILE A 237 22.84 5.76 2.08
CA ILE A 237 23.30 4.46 2.60
C ILE A 237 22.15 3.50 2.95
N SER A 238 20.91 3.81 2.53
CA SER A 238 19.72 2.97 2.77
C SER A 238 19.45 2.59 4.25
N CYS A 239 19.88 3.41 5.22
CA CYS A 239 19.73 3.13 6.66
C CYS A 239 18.29 3.24 7.20
N THR A 240 17.32 3.65 6.36
CA THR A 240 15.88 3.78 6.68
C THR A 240 15.48 4.80 7.76
N GLY A 241 16.43 5.47 8.42
CA GLY A 241 16.14 6.41 9.52
C GLY A 241 15.09 7.48 9.17
N CYS A 242 15.13 8.01 7.94
CA CYS A 242 14.18 9.01 7.46
C CYS A 242 12.71 8.54 7.47
N THR A 243 12.44 7.25 7.25
CA THR A 243 11.07 6.69 7.24
C THR A 243 10.62 6.31 8.65
N SER A 244 11.55 5.91 9.53
CA SER A 244 11.27 5.56 10.92
C SER A 244 10.81 6.78 11.72
N VAL A 245 11.41 7.96 11.50
CA VAL A 245 11.04 9.21 12.20
C VAL A 245 9.95 10.03 11.49
N CYS A 246 9.42 9.54 10.37
CA CYS A 246 8.41 10.26 9.60
C CYS A 246 6.99 9.95 10.14
N PRO A 247 6.20 10.97 10.52
CA PRO A 247 4.87 10.77 11.12
C PRO A 247 3.83 10.23 10.13
N THR A 248 4.09 10.34 8.82
CA THR A 248 3.18 9.90 7.74
C THR A 248 3.69 8.66 6.99
N CYS A 249 4.75 8.00 7.48
CA CYS A 249 5.21 6.74 6.92
C CYS A 249 4.44 5.57 7.52
N THR A 250 3.79 4.78 6.64
CA THR A 250 2.86 3.69 6.98
C THR A 250 3.27 2.34 6.38
N CYS A 251 4.40 2.26 5.67
CA CYS A 251 4.86 1.01 5.09
C CYS A 251 5.23 -0.02 6.18
N PHE A 252 4.89 -1.27 5.94
CA PHE A 252 5.25 -2.40 6.79
C PHE A 252 5.48 -3.65 5.98
N ASN A 253 6.34 -4.52 6.48
CA ASN A 253 6.46 -5.89 6.01
C ASN A 253 5.76 -6.84 6.99
N VAL A 254 5.56 -8.09 6.54
CA VAL A 254 4.86 -9.13 7.28
C VAL A 254 5.69 -10.41 7.28
N VAL A 255 5.86 -11.00 8.46
CA VAL A 255 6.64 -12.22 8.69
C VAL A 255 5.89 -13.17 9.62
N GLU A 256 6.28 -14.45 9.59
CA GLU A 256 5.81 -15.47 10.52
C GLU A 256 6.79 -15.58 11.69
N GLU A 257 6.27 -15.58 12.91
CA GLU A 257 6.98 -16.02 14.12
C GLU A 257 6.42 -17.36 14.56
N VAL A 258 7.28 -18.35 14.73
CA VAL A 258 6.89 -19.76 14.77
C VAL A 258 7.44 -20.42 16.03
N ASN A 259 6.58 -21.17 16.71
CA ASN A 259 6.90 -22.18 17.72
C ASN A 259 6.56 -23.57 17.11
N GLU A 260 6.69 -24.66 17.87
CA GLU A 260 6.48 -26.03 17.35
C GLU A 260 5.12 -26.20 16.62
N ASP A 261 4.00 -26.13 17.36
CA ASP A 261 2.65 -26.32 16.81
C ASP A 261 1.82 -25.03 16.79
N SER A 262 2.45 -23.87 16.92
CA SER A 262 1.76 -22.58 16.90
C SER A 262 2.65 -21.47 16.37
N GLY A 263 2.04 -20.36 15.99
CA GLY A 263 2.77 -19.18 15.55
C GLY A 263 1.89 -17.96 15.45
N ARG A 264 2.47 -16.89 14.95
CA ARG A 264 1.75 -15.64 14.68
C ARG A 264 2.32 -14.91 13.49
N ARG A 265 1.45 -14.28 12.73
CA ARG A 265 1.83 -13.34 11.69
C ARG A 265 2.01 -11.96 12.31
N VAL A 266 3.18 -11.39 12.12
CA VAL A 266 3.58 -10.11 12.70
C VAL A 266 3.90 -9.12 11.58
N ARG A 267 3.41 -7.89 11.71
CA ARG A 267 3.90 -6.78 10.89
C ARG A 267 4.98 -6.01 11.62
N TYR A 268 5.94 -5.48 10.88
CA TYR A 268 6.91 -4.51 11.38
C TYR A 268 7.12 -3.38 10.38
N TRP A 269 7.52 -2.20 10.87
CA TRP A 269 7.78 -1.05 10.00
C TRP A 269 8.83 -1.39 8.95
N ASP A 270 8.54 -1.07 7.70
CA ASP A 270 9.47 -1.24 6.59
C ASP A 270 9.62 0.08 5.83
N SER A 271 10.58 0.14 4.92
CA SER A 271 10.99 1.34 4.24
C SER A 271 11.02 1.14 2.74
N CYS A 272 10.45 2.09 2.00
CA CYS A 272 10.64 2.17 0.55
C CYS A 272 12.11 2.40 0.14
N GLN A 273 13.01 2.67 1.10
CA GLN A 273 14.45 2.77 0.88
C GLN A 273 15.16 1.40 0.95
N SER A 274 14.54 0.39 1.58
CA SER A 274 15.09 -0.97 1.66
C SER A 274 15.16 -1.60 0.28
N GLU A 275 16.28 -2.25 -0.04
CA GLU A 275 16.48 -2.91 -1.35
C GLU A 275 15.42 -3.97 -1.63
N ASN A 276 15.03 -4.74 -0.61
CA ASN A 276 14.10 -5.86 -0.73
C ASN A 276 12.63 -5.42 -0.76
N PHE A 277 12.32 -4.13 -0.57
CA PHE A 277 10.95 -3.65 -0.43
C PHE A 277 10.08 -4.03 -1.65
N THR A 278 10.57 -3.80 -2.87
CA THR A 278 9.83 -4.12 -4.11
C THR A 278 10.29 -5.38 -4.81
N ARG A 279 11.19 -6.18 -4.20
CA ARG A 279 11.77 -7.34 -4.88
C ARG A 279 10.72 -8.44 -5.04
N ASN A 280 10.46 -8.84 -6.27
CA ASN A 280 9.55 -9.91 -6.64
C ASN A 280 10.22 -11.28 -6.46
N ALA A 281 9.40 -12.35 -6.54
CA ALA A 281 9.92 -13.71 -6.65
C ALA A 281 10.84 -13.88 -7.87
N GLY A 282 11.81 -14.79 -7.80
CA GLY A 282 12.83 -14.93 -8.85
C GLY A 282 13.85 -13.78 -8.94
N ASN A 283 14.02 -13.00 -7.87
CA ASN A 283 15.01 -11.93 -7.70
C ASN A 283 14.88 -10.71 -8.62
N HIS A 284 13.78 -10.59 -9.38
CA HIS A 284 13.52 -9.35 -10.12
C HIS A 284 13.23 -8.20 -9.14
N ASN A 285 13.89 -7.06 -9.33
CA ASN A 285 13.68 -5.87 -8.50
C ASN A 285 13.45 -4.64 -9.39
N PRO A 286 12.24 -4.05 -9.37
CA PRO A 286 11.92 -2.92 -10.25
C PRO A 286 12.61 -1.62 -9.82
N ARG A 287 13.00 -1.47 -8.55
CA ARG A 287 13.61 -0.23 -8.05
C ARG A 287 15.08 -0.39 -7.67
N ASN A 288 15.95 0.15 -8.51
CA ASN A 288 17.34 0.41 -8.16
C ASN A 288 17.47 1.56 -7.13
N ASN A 289 18.70 1.85 -6.68
CA ASN A 289 18.95 2.86 -5.64
C ASN A 289 18.43 4.26 -6.02
N ILE A 290 18.68 4.70 -7.26
CA ILE A 290 18.20 5.99 -7.79
C ILE A 290 16.68 6.08 -7.70
N SER A 291 16.00 5.04 -8.18
CA SER A 291 14.54 4.99 -8.18
C SER A 291 13.97 4.99 -6.76
N ARG A 292 14.61 4.32 -5.79
CA ARG A 292 14.16 4.33 -4.38
C ARG A 292 14.27 5.72 -3.74
N VAL A 293 15.41 6.39 -3.89
CA VAL A 293 15.61 7.74 -3.30
C VAL A 293 14.65 8.75 -3.92
N ARG A 294 14.52 8.74 -5.26
CA ARG A 294 13.54 9.55 -5.98
C ARG A 294 12.11 9.25 -5.52
N TYR A 295 11.74 7.97 -5.47
CA TYR A 295 10.41 7.53 -5.05
C TYR A 295 10.01 8.07 -3.67
N ARG A 296 10.91 8.11 -2.68
CA ARG A 296 10.60 8.71 -1.36
C ARG A 296 10.17 10.16 -1.47
N ILE A 297 10.86 10.94 -2.31
CA ILE A 297 10.55 12.37 -2.49
C ILE A 297 9.23 12.53 -3.23
N TYR A 298 9.03 11.79 -4.32
CA TYR A 298 7.78 11.81 -5.08
C TYR A 298 6.60 11.33 -4.24
N ASP A 299 6.75 10.27 -3.46
CA ASP A 299 5.69 9.76 -2.59
C ASP A 299 5.24 10.84 -1.59
N LYS A 300 6.19 11.55 -0.98
CA LYS A 300 5.90 12.55 0.06
C LYS A 300 5.38 13.89 -0.48
N LEU A 301 5.80 14.31 -1.67
CA LEU A 301 5.49 15.63 -2.22
C LEU A 301 4.51 15.59 -3.41
N LYS A 302 4.27 14.42 -4.00
CA LYS A 302 3.46 14.26 -5.22
C LYS A 302 2.43 13.14 -5.11
N TYR A 303 2.85 11.88 -5.06
CA TYR A 303 1.93 10.74 -5.26
C TYR A 303 0.88 10.59 -4.16
N ILE A 304 1.22 10.86 -2.89
CA ILE A 304 0.22 10.82 -1.81
C ILE A 304 -0.85 11.90 -2.02
N GLU A 305 -0.43 13.11 -2.39
CA GLU A 305 -1.37 14.23 -2.55
C GLU A 305 -2.23 14.06 -3.80
N GLU A 306 -1.66 13.60 -4.92
CA GLU A 306 -2.42 13.27 -6.12
C GLU A 306 -3.47 12.18 -5.85
N ARG A 307 -3.08 11.10 -5.16
CA ARG A 307 -4.01 10.02 -4.88
C ARG A 307 -5.07 10.42 -3.86
N PHE A 308 -4.66 10.96 -2.72
CA PHE A 308 -5.53 11.06 -1.54
C PHE A 308 -5.98 12.48 -1.21
N GLY A 309 -5.48 13.50 -1.91
CA GLY A 309 -5.87 14.90 -1.70
C GLY A 309 -5.29 15.55 -0.44
N TYR A 310 -4.34 14.91 0.24
CA TYR A 310 -3.68 15.47 1.44
C TYR A 310 -2.15 15.35 1.36
N LYS A 311 -1.45 16.24 2.08
CA LYS A 311 0.02 16.28 2.07
C LYS A 311 0.63 15.02 2.68
N GLY A 312 1.60 14.44 1.98
CA GLY A 312 2.42 13.31 2.46
C GLY A 312 3.59 13.72 3.35
N CYS A 313 3.98 15.00 3.35
CA CYS A 313 5.04 15.56 4.19
C CYS A 313 4.46 16.52 5.23
N THR A 314 4.93 16.45 6.47
CA THR A 314 4.49 17.40 7.52
C THR A 314 5.43 18.59 7.71
N GLY A 315 6.56 18.63 7.00
CA GLY A 315 7.56 19.69 7.17
C GLY A 315 8.25 19.70 8.54
N CYS A 316 8.18 18.62 9.32
CA CYS A 316 8.77 18.56 10.67
C CYS A 316 10.31 18.59 10.70
N GLY A 317 10.98 18.24 9.60
CA GLY A 317 12.44 18.27 9.49
C GLY A 317 13.18 17.10 10.13
N ARG A 318 12.49 16.15 10.81
CA ARG A 318 13.15 15.00 11.48
C ARG A 318 13.97 14.13 10.53
N CYS A 319 13.50 13.95 9.28
CA CYS A 319 14.24 13.17 8.28
C CYS A 319 15.59 13.78 7.89
N ILE A 320 15.74 15.11 8.02
CA ILE A 320 17.00 15.82 7.79
C ILE A 320 17.91 15.63 9.00
N SER A 321 17.36 15.84 10.20
CA SER A 321 18.13 15.75 11.45
C SER A 321 18.66 14.33 11.74
N THR A 322 17.94 13.29 11.32
CA THR A 322 18.35 11.89 11.55
C THR A 322 19.32 11.34 10.49
N CYS A 323 19.54 12.06 9.38
CA CYS A 323 20.28 11.51 8.25
C CYS A 323 21.80 11.56 8.51
N PRO A 324 22.50 10.41 8.57
CA PRO A 324 23.94 10.40 8.84
C PRO A 324 24.78 10.96 7.69
N THR A 325 24.24 11.00 6.48
CA THR A 325 24.91 11.53 5.28
C THR A 325 24.41 12.92 4.87
N ASN A 326 23.65 13.60 5.75
CA ASN A 326 23.16 14.96 5.55
C ASN A 326 22.25 15.17 4.32
N ILE A 327 21.55 14.13 3.85
CA ILE A 327 20.50 14.28 2.84
C ILE A 327 19.39 15.17 3.40
N SER A 328 19.03 16.20 2.64
CA SER A 328 18.04 17.21 3.05
C SER A 328 16.94 17.34 2.01
N ILE A 329 15.70 17.06 2.41
CA ILE A 329 14.54 17.28 1.53
C ILE A 329 14.39 18.75 1.12
N LEU A 330 14.84 19.70 1.96
CA LEU A 330 14.86 21.13 1.62
C LEU A 330 15.81 21.42 0.47
N LYS A 331 17.02 20.84 0.50
CA LYS A 331 18.00 20.98 -0.59
C LYS A 331 17.47 20.33 -1.87
N ILE A 332 16.88 19.14 -1.76
CA ILE A 332 16.28 18.44 -2.91
C ILE A 332 15.14 19.26 -3.52
N ILE A 333 14.24 19.84 -2.72
CA ILE A 333 13.17 20.72 -3.23
C ILE A 333 13.76 21.89 -4.02
N LYS A 334 14.78 22.57 -3.48
CA LYS A 334 15.44 23.66 -4.19
C LYS A 334 16.07 23.19 -5.51
N ARG A 335 16.76 22.05 -5.52
CA ARG A 335 17.32 21.47 -6.75
C ARG A 335 16.24 21.13 -7.78
N VAL A 336 15.12 20.57 -7.33
CA VAL A 336 13.95 20.30 -8.18
C VAL A 336 13.44 21.58 -8.82
N GLN A 337 13.29 22.65 -8.05
CA GLN A 337 12.85 23.96 -8.54
C GLN A 337 13.83 24.57 -9.54
N ASP A 338 15.12 24.58 -9.20
CA ASP A 338 16.19 25.12 -10.05
C ASP A 338 16.25 24.36 -11.39
N GLU A 339 16.21 23.02 -11.37
CA GLU A 339 16.24 22.18 -12.56
C GLU A 339 14.94 22.28 -13.39
N ALA A 340 13.77 22.36 -12.74
CA ALA A 340 12.48 22.49 -13.42
C ALA A 340 12.31 23.83 -14.14
N SER A 341 13.08 24.85 -13.76
CA SER A 341 13.08 26.18 -14.38
C SER A 341 13.87 26.24 -15.70
N LYS A 342 14.70 25.22 -15.99
CA LYS A 342 15.53 25.17 -17.19
C LYS A 342 14.68 24.93 -18.45
N PRO A 343 15.03 25.55 -19.59
CA PRO A 343 14.25 25.41 -20.83
C PRO A 343 14.14 23.97 -21.35
N GLU A 344 15.13 23.12 -21.08
CA GLU A 344 15.14 21.73 -21.54
C GLU A 344 14.26 20.80 -20.70
N ALA A 345 13.79 21.26 -19.53
CA ALA A 345 13.02 20.46 -18.59
C ALA A 345 11.61 20.18 -19.15
N LYS A 346 11.36 18.93 -19.52
CA LYS A 346 10.07 18.47 -20.06
C LYS A 346 9.38 17.52 -19.11
N THR A 347 8.10 17.79 -18.87
CA THR A 347 7.22 16.86 -18.14
C THR A 347 7.16 15.53 -18.90
N ILE A 348 7.39 14.43 -18.19
CA ILE A 348 7.17 13.10 -18.73
C ILE A 348 5.68 12.78 -18.57
N SER A 349 5.01 12.36 -19.65
CA SER A 349 3.56 12.07 -19.65
C SER A 349 3.14 11.08 -18.55
N THR A 350 3.99 10.09 -18.27
CA THR A 350 3.79 9.08 -17.21
C THR A 350 3.86 9.65 -15.78
N GLN A 351 4.16 10.93 -15.63
CA GLN A 351 4.17 11.64 -14.35
C GLN A 351 2.94 12.54 -14.17
N ILE A 352 1.99 12.52 -15.10
CA ILE A 352 0.68 13.14 -14.93
C ILE A 352 -0.26 12.05 -14.42
N SER A 353 -0.84 12.23 -13.23
CA SER A 353 -1.81 11.28 -12.68
C SER A 353 -3.21 11.86 -12.75
N GLU A 354 -4.10 11.17 -13.45
CA GLU A 354 -5.54 11.46 -13.45
C GLU A 354 -6.30 10.67 -12.36
N VAL A 355 -5.57 9.93 -11.52
CA VAL A 355 -6.16 9.11 -10.45
C VAL A 355 -6.53 10.02 -9.28
N ALA A 356 -7.71 10.61 -9.35
CA ALA A 356 -8.45 10.93 -8.13
C ALA A 356 -8.88 9.59 -7.53
N TYR A 357 -8.52 9.31 -6.27
CA TYR A 357 -9.04 8.14 -5.56
C TYR A 357 -10.57 8.26 -5.48
N GLN A 358 -11.27 7.64 -6.42
CA GLN A 358 -12.68 7.35 -6.31
C GLN A 358 -12.76 6.13 -5.41
N ARG A 359 -13.41 6.26 -4.25
CA ARG A 359 -13.77 5.12 -3.40
C ARG A 359 -14.68 4.22 -4.24
N PRO A 360 -14.22 3.08 -4.77
CA PRO A 360 -15.18 2.11 -5.22
C PRO A 360 -15.82 1.57 -3.94
N GLU A 361 -17.15 1.49 -3.89
CA GLU A 361 -17.82 0.66 -2.89
C GLU A 361 -17.46 -0.80 -3.20
N LYS A 362 -16.26 -1.23 -2.80
CA LYS A 362 -15.93 -2.64 -2.77
C LYS A 362 -16.61 -3.20 -1.54
N ASP A 363 -17.83 -3.69 -1.72
CA ASP A 363 -18.52 -4.58 -0.78
C ASP A 363 -17.75 -5.90 -0.66
N ILE A 364 -16.54 -5.86 -0.10
CA ILE A 364 -15.89 -7.05 0.43
C ILE A 364 -16.44 -7.17 1.84
N ALA A 365 -17.50 -7.95 1.99
CA ALA A 365 -18.04 -8.32 3.30
C ALA A 365 -16.97 -9.13 4.07
N MET A 366 -16.08 -8.43 4.77
CA MET A 366 -15.07 -9.05 5.62
C MET A 366 -15.71 -9.34 6.98
N ASN A 367 -16.15 -10.59 7.19
CA ASN A 367 -16.61 -11.06 8.50
C ASN A 367 -15.46 -11.21 9.53
N LYS A 368 -14.20 -10.95 9.12
CA LYS A 368 -12.95 -11.19 9.86
C LYS A 368 -11.97 -10.01 9.71
N SER A 369 -10.92 -9.97 10.52
CA SER A 369 -9.80 -9.02 10.36
C SER A 369 -9.15 -9.15 8.98
N LEU A 370 -8.71 -8.02 8.39
CA LEU A 370 -8.22 -7.93 7.00
C LEU A 370 -7.09 -8.90 6.66
N TYR A 371 -6.27 -9.21 7.65
CA TYR A 371 -5.07 -10.01 7.47
C TYR A 371 -5.29 -11.48 7.80
N MET A 372 -6.42 -11.83 8.41
CA MET A 372 -6.68 -13.18 8.89
C MET A 372 -7.19 -14.07 7.75
N PRO A 373 -6.53 -15.19 7.45
CA PRO A 373 -7.00 -16.12 6.45
C PRO A 373 -8.13 -17.03 6.97
N ASP A 374 -8.94 -17.54 6.05
CA ASP A 374 -9.80 -18.69 6.29
C ASP A 374 -9.06 -19.97 5.94
N VAL A 375 -9.26 -21.03 6.73
CA VAL A 375 -8.58 -22.31 6.52
C VAL A 375 -9.21 -23.04 5.33
N ALA A 376 -8.36 -23.53 4.43
CA ALA A 376 -8.72 -24.35 3.29
C ALA A 376 -7.89 -25.63 3.25
N THR A 377 -8.46 -26.69 2.69
CA THR A 377 -7.82 -27.99 2.53
C THR A 377 -7.41 -28.18 1.08
N ILE A 378 -6.19 -28.67 0.84
CA ILE A 378 -5.77 -29.12 -0.49
C ILE A 378 -6.48 -30.44 -0.78
N THR A 379 -7.31 -30.47 -1.82
CA THR A 379 -8.11 -31.66 -2.19
C THR A 379 -7.45 -32.47 -3.29
N LYS A 380 -6.73 -31.81 -4.20
CA LYS A 380 -6.05 -32.43 -5.35
C LYS A 380 -4.83 -31.60 -5.76
N ILE A 381 -3.82 -32.27 -6.29
CA ILE A 381 -2.64 -31.64 -6.90
C ILE A 381 -2.38 -32.34 -8.24
N VAL A 382 -2.18 -31.55 -9.30
CA VAL A 382 -1.75 -32.02 -10.63
C VAL A 382 -0.40 -31.40 -10.96
N GLU A 383 0.52 -32.18 -11.51
CA GLU A 383 1.79 -31.66 -12.02
C GLU A 383 1.63 -31.24 -13.48
N GLU A 384 1.69 -29.94 -13.74
CA GLU A 384 1.61 -29.38 -15.11
C GLU A 384 2.97 -29.44 -15.81
N THR A 385 4.02 -29.08 -15.07
CA THR A 385 5.42 -29.08 -15.52
C THR A 385 6.32 -29.35 -14.30
N PRO A 386 7.63 -29.64 -14.48
CA PRO A 386 8.55 -29.81 -13.35
C PRO A 386 8.65 -28.61 -12.39
N LEU A 387 8.20 -27.42 -12.81
CA LEU A 387 8.23 -26.20 -11.99
C LEU A 387 6.85 -25.67 -11.63
N ILE A 388 5.75 -26.26 -12.12
CA ILE A 388 4.39 -25.73 -11.95
C ILE A 388 3.46 -26.88 -11.54
N LYS A 389 2.78 -26.69 -10.41
CA LYS A 389 1.72 -27.59 -9.94
C LYS A 389 0.39 -26.82 -9.91
N HIS A 390 -0.69 -27.54 -10.20
CA HIS A 390 -2.06 -27.06 -10.13
C HIS A 390 -2.70 -27.61 -8.86
N PHE A 391 -3.02 -26.72 -7.93
CA PHE A 391 -3.57 -27.04 -6.62
C PHE A 391 -5.07 -26.78 -6.62
N TYR A 392 -5.82 -27.69 -6.02
CA TYR A 392 -7.25 -27.58 -5.82
C TYR A 392 -7.54 -27.49 -4.33
N LEU A 393 -8.35 -26.52 -3.92
CA LEU A 393 -8.58 -26.13 -2.53
C LEU A 393 -10.08 -25.99 -2.23
N GLU A 394 -10.48 -26.36 -1.03
CA GLU A 394 -11.83 -26.09 -0.51
C GLU A 394 -11.75 -25.43 0.86
N TYR A 395 -12.59 -24.41 1.10
CA TYR A 395 -12.73 -23.87 2.45
C TYR A 395 -13.28 -24.96 3.38
N GLU A 396 -12.75 -25.02 4.60
CA GLU A 396 -13.31 -25.89 5.64
C GLU A 396 -14.69 -25.40 6.08
N ASN A 397 -14.87 -24.08 6.14
CA ASN A 397 -16.18 -23.47 6.32
C ASN A 397 -16.99 -23.60 5.02
N LYS A 398 -17.92 -24.57 4.99
CA LYS A 398 -18.77 -24.85 3.83
C LYS A 398 -19.79 -23.73 3.52
N GLU A 399 -20.25 -22.99 4.53
CA GLU A 399 -21.12 -21.82 4.29
C GLU A 399 -20.36 -20.69 3.61
N LEU A 400 -19.12 -20.42 4.06
CA LEU A 400 -18.24 -19.46 3.41
C LEU A 400 -17.94 -19.89 1.97
N HIS A 401 -17.65 -21.18 1.77
CA HIS A 401 -17.37 -21.73 0.44
C HIS A 401 -18.52 -21.48 -0.53
N LYS A 402 -19.74 -21.83 -0.12
CA LYS A 402 -20.95 -21.69 -0.95
C LYS A 402 -21.30 -20.24 -1.27
N ASN A 403 -21.11 -19.34 -0.30
CA ASN A 403 -21.56 -17.95 -0.39
C ASN A 403 -20.45 -16.97 -0.81
N PHE A 404 -19.28 -17.48 -1.17
CA PHE A 404 -18.16 -16.67 -1.61
C PHE A 404 -18.50 -15.83 -2.84
N GLN A 405 -18.00 -14.59 -2.89
CA GLN A 405 -18.21 -13.68 -4.01
C GLN A 405 -16.97 -13.61 -4.91
N PHE A 406 -17.14 -13.95 -6.17
CA PHE A 406 -16.12 -13.81 -7.20
C PHE A 406 -15.97 -12.33 -7.59
N LYS A 407 -15.17 -11.58 -6.83
CA LYS A 407 -14.89 -10.15 -7.06
C LYS A 407 -13.41 -9.84 -6.88
N GLY A 408 -12.64 -9.93 -7.96
CA GLY A 408 -11.21 -9.62 -7.99
C GLY A 408 -10.47 -10.55 -8.95
N GLN A 409 -9.14 -10.58 -8.84
CA GLN A 409 -8.27 -11.27 -9.79
C GLN A 409 -7.27 -12.24 -9.14
N PHE A 410 -7.08 -12.16 -7.82
CA PHE A 410 -6.12 -13.02 -7.13
C PHE A 410 -6.52 -13.28 -5.67
N PHE A 411 -5.99 -14.37 -5.11
CA PHE A 411 -6.05 -14.67 -3.69
C PHE A 411 -4.68 -14.56 -3.05
N GLN A 412 -4.67 -14.38 -1.74
CA GLN A 412 -3.50 -14.59 -0.91
C GLN A 412 -3.56 -15.99 -0.29
N ILE A 413 -2.56 -16.82 -0.60
CA ILE A 413 -2.41 -18.18 -0.07
C ILE A 413 -1.35 -18.17 1.02
N THR A 414 -1.76 -18.51 2.24
CA THR A 414 -0.91 -18.63 3.42
C THR A 414 -0.49 -20.07 3.62
N VAL A 415 0.82 -20.28 3.76
CA VAL A 415 1.38 -21.50 4.37
C VAL A 415 1.76 -21.13 5.80
N PHE A 416 1.02 -21.68 6.77
CA PHE A 416 1.21 -21.37 8.19
C PHE A 416 2.66 -21.65 8.61
N GLY A 417 3.28 -20.66 9.26
CA GLY A 417 4.68 -20.73 9.67
C GLY A 417 5.73 -20.48 8.58
N VAL A 418 5.32 -20.29 7.32
CA VAL A 418 6.25 -19.97 6.22
C VAL A 418 5.99 -18.59 5.63
N GLY A 419 4.73 -18.23 5.39
CA GLY A 419 4.36 -16.91 4.88
C GLY A 419 3.14 -16.95 3.96
N GLU A 420 3.06 -15.96 3.08
CA GLU A 420 1.92 -15.76 2.18
C GLU A 420 2.39 -15.36 0.78
N VAL A 421 1.61 -15.74 -0.24
CA VAL A 421 1.86 -15.40 -1.64
C VAL A 421 0.56 -15.05 -2.36
N ALA A 422 0.60 -14.01 -3.20
CA ALA A 422 -0.50 -13.63 -4.08
C ALA A 422 -0.51 -14.52 -5.33
N ILE A 423 -1.61 -15.22 -5.59
CA ILE A 423 -1.77 -16.10 -6.75
C ILE A 423 -3.06 -15.74 -7.49
N SER A 424 -2.94 -15.54 -8.80
CA SER A 424 -4.07 -15.22 -9.68
C SER A 424 -5.15 -16.30 -9.64
N ILE A 425 -6.40 -15.88 -9.82
CA ILE A 425 -7.53 -16.77 -10.02
C ILE A 425 -7.52 -17.30 -11.46
N PRO A 426 -7.47 -18.62 -11.68
CA PRO A 426 -7.52 -19.23 -13.01
C PRO A 426 -8.92 -19.79 -13.37
N PHE A 427 -9.94 -19.59 -12.55
CA PHE A 427 -11.31 -20.11 -12.75
C PHE A 427 -12.36 -19.00 -12.97
N GLY A 428 -13.55 -19.40 -13.41
CA GLY A 428 -14.71 -18.52 -13.66
C GLY A 428 -15.69 -18.45 -12.47
N PRO A 429 -16.70 -17.56 -12.51
CA PRO A 429 -17.67 -17.34 -11.44
C PRO A 429 -18.71 -18.47 -11.29
N SER A 430 -18.80 -19.34 -12.30
CA SER A 430 -19.60 -20.58 -12.28
C SER A 430 -19.04 -21.61 -11.30
N GLN A 431 -17.72 -21.58 -11.04
CA GLN A 431 -17.03 -22.55 -10.21
C GLN A 431 -17.27 -22.24 -8.72
N ARG A 432 -18.06 -23.09 -8.07
CA ARG A 432 -18.51 -22.89 -6.68
C ARG A 432 -18.07 -23.99 -5.71
N ASP A 433 -17.63 -25.12 -6.24
CA ASP A 433 -17.36 -26.32 -5.44
C ASP A 433 -15.91 -26.44 -5.00
N GLN A 434 -15.01 -25.70 -5.66
CA GLN A 434 -13.57 -25.78 -5.43
C GLN A 434 -12.87 -24.53 -5.96
N PHE A 435 -11.75 -24.14 -5.36
CA PHE A 435 -10.83 -23.18 -5.95
C PHE A 435 -9.64 -23.90 -6.53
N ASP A 436 -9.08 -23.42 -7.63
CA ASP A 436 -7.86 -23.97 -8.19
C ASP A 436 -6.82 -22.91 -8.51
N PHE A 437 -5.54 -23.27 -8.46
CA PHE A 437 -4.41 -22.35 -8.57
C PHE A 437 -3.20 -23.01 -9.24
N CYS A 438 -2.71 -22.44 -10.34
CA CYS A 438 -1.43 -22.87 -10.94
C CYS A 438 -0.27 -22.11 -10.29
N ILE A 439 0.62 -22.82 -9.60
CA ILE A 439 1.66 -22.21 -8.78
C ILE A 439 3.04 -22.68 -9.25
N LYS A 440 3.87 -21.72 -9.66
CA LYS A 440 5.26 -21.96 -10.02
C LYS A 440 6.16 -21.98 -8.79
N LYS A 441 7.07 -22.95 -8.70
CA LYS A 441 8.09 -23.06 -7.64
C LYS A 441 9.23 -22.05 -7.86
N VAL A 442 9.20 -20.92 -7.16
CA VAL A 442 10.18 -19.81 -7.34
C VAL A 442 10.58 -19.05 -6.06
N GLY A 443 10.05 -19.44 -4.91
CA GLY A 443 10.37 -18.81 -3.62
C GLY A 443 9.82 -19.59 -2.43
N SER A 444 10.20 -19.19 -1.21
CA SER A 444 10.00 -19.97 0.02
C SER A 444 8.59 -20.52 0.22
N VAL A 445 7.55 -19.70 0.05
CA VAL A 445 6.15 -20.13 0.21
C VAL A 445 5.75 -21.12 -0.89
N THR A 446 6.11 -20.84 -2.14
CA THR A 446 5.79 -21.73 -3.28
C THR A 446 6.57 -23.03 -3.25
N GLU A 447 7.80 -23.03 -2.75
CA GLU A 447 8.59 -24.25 -2.51
C GLU A 447 7.91 -25.12 -1.48
N LYS A 448 7.46 -24.53 -0.37
CA LYS A 448 6.73 -25.28 0.65
C LYS A 448 5.41 -25.85 0.12
N LEU A 449 4.63 -25.07 -0.63
CA LEU A 449 3.42 -25.57 -1.29
C LEU A 449 3.69 -26.80 -2.17
N HIS A 450 4.83 -26.83 -2.87
CA HIS A 450 5.21 -27.96 -3.73
C HIS A 450 5.59 -29.24 -2.96
N GLU A 451 5.87 -29.15 -1.66
CA GLU A 451 6.10 -30.28 -0.76
C GLU A 451 4.81 -30.81 -0.12
N MET A 452 3.72 -30.04 -0.17
CA MET A 452 2.44 -30.40 0.44
C MET A 452 1.70 -31.45 -0.39
N LYS A 453 0.77 -32.15 0.26
CA LYS A 453 -0.05 -33.23 -0.30
C LYS A 453 -1.55 -32.96 -0.10
N PRO A 454 -2.43 -33.63 -0.87
CA PRO A 454 -3.85 -33.64 -0.56
C PRO A 454 -4.12 -34.00 0.91
N GLY A 455 -5.03 -33.27 1.54
CA GLY A 455 -5.32 -33.32 2.97
C GLY A 455 -4.62 -32.22 3.79
N ASP A 456 -3.49 -31.68 3.32
CA ASP A 456 -2.81 -30.60 4.03
C ASP A 456 -3.62 -29.28 4.00
N LYS A 457 -3.36 -28.41 4.98
CA LYS A 457 -4.11 -27.17 5.19
C LYS A 457 -3.31 -25.93 4.82
N VAL A 458 -4.00 -24.97 4.23
CA VAL A 458 -3.49 -23.64 3.89
C VAL A 458 -4.47 -22.57 4.39
N GLY A 459 -4.01 -21.34 4.52
CA GLY A 459 -4.89 -20.19 4.69
C GLY A 459 -5.21 -19.55 3.33
N LEU A 460 -6.43 -19.08 3.13
CA LEU A 460 -6.87 -18.45 1.90
C LEU A 460 -7.71 -17.20 2.22
N ARG A 461 -7.34 -16.04 1.65
CA ARG A 461 -8.12 -14.79 1.75
C ARG A 461 -8.13 -14.04 0.43
N GLY A 462 -9.27 -13.43 0.10
CA GLY A 462 -9.52 -12.76 -1.17
C GLY A 462 -10.94 -13.00 -1.67
N PRO A 463 -11.21 -12.69 -2.96
CA PRO A 463 -10.26 -12.18 -3.93
C PRO A 463 -9.92 -10.72 -3.67
N TYR A 464 -8.83 -10.30 -4.29
CA TYR A 464 -8.38 -8.92 -4.30
C TYR A 464 -8.13 -8.45 -5.73
N GLY A 465 -7.96 -7.13 -5.88
CA GLY A 465 -7.67 -6.49 -7.15
C GLY A 465 -8.90 -6.18 -8.00
N LYS A 466 -8.63 -5.56 -9.14
CA LYS A 466 -9.51 -5.29 -10.28
C LYS A 466 -9.43 -6.50 -11.22
N GLY A 467 -10.57 -7.12 -11.48
CA GLY A 467 -10.71 -8.20 -12.47
C GLY A 467 -10.77 -7.65 -13.90
N PHE A 468 -10.89 -8.55 -14.87
CA PHE A 468 -11.07 -8.15 -16.25
C PHE A 468 -12.47 -7.58 -16.55
N PRO A 469 -12.61 -6.62 -17.49
CA PRO A 469 -13.87 -5.95 -17.81
C PRO A 469 -14.73 -6.79 -18.77
N TYR A 470 -15.16 -7.97 -18.32
CA TYR A 470 -15.84 -8.97 -19.17
C TYR A 470 -17.07 -8.43 -19.92
N GLU A 471 -17.92 -7.65 -19.24
CA GLU A 471 -19.13 -7.07 -19.86
C GLU A 471 -18.82 -6.06 -20.97
N GLU A 472 -17.70 -5.34 -20.86
CA GLU A 472 -17.33 -4.29 -21.83
C GLU A 472 -16.80 -4.87 -23.15
N ILE A 473 -16.39 -6.15 -23.15
CA ILE A 473 -15.72 -6.79 -24.29
C ILE A 473 -16.62 -7.77 -25.06
N LYS A 474 -17.90 -7.89 -24.67
CA LYS A 474 -18.89 -8.71 -25.39
C LYS A 474 -19.07 -8.23 -26.83
N GLY A 475 -19.31 -9.18 -27.74
CA GLY A 475 -19.47 -8.95 -29.18
C GLY A 475 -18.17 -8.70 -29.95
N ARG A 476 -17.02 -8.70 -29.28
CA ARG A 476 -15.71 -8.48 -29.89
C ARG A 476 -15.02 -9.80 -30.21
N ASP A 477 -14.08 -9.74 -31.14
CA ASP A 477 -13.06 -10.78 -31.31
C ASP A 477 -12.10 -10.75 -30.11
N ILE A 478 -11.59 -11.89 -29.69
CA ILE A 478 -10.72 -12.00 -28.51
C ILE A 478 -9.39 -12.66 -28.87
N LEU A 479 -8.28 -12.02 -28.50
CA LEU A 479 -6.94 -12.58 -28.58
C LEU A 479 -6.36 -12.75 -27.18
N VAL A 480 -6.09 -13.98 -26.75
CA VAL A 480 -5.44 -14.26 -25.45
C VAL A 480 -4.01 -14.73 -25.68
N ILE A 481 -3.04 -14.09 -25.03
CA ILE A 481 -1.61 -14.42 -25.15
C ILE A 481 -1.05 -14.72 -23.76
N GLY A 482 -0.73 -16.01 -23.54
CA GLY A 482 -0.08 -16.51 -22.32
C GLY A 482 1.30 -17.09 -22.60
N SER A 483 2.26 -16.88 -21.68
CA SER A 483 3.58 -17.48 -21.78
C SER A 483 4.00 -18.21 -20.51
N GLY A 484 4.17 -19.53 -20.58
CA GLY A 484 4.41 -20.39 -19.43
C GLY A 484 3.33 -20.20 -18.36
N VAL A 485 3.75 -19.93 -17.12
CA VAL A 485 2.82 -19.63 -16.00
C VAL A 485 1.91 -18.44 -16.27
N GLY A 486 2.28 -17.53 -17.19
CA GLY A 486 1.44 -16.40 -17.59
C GLY A 486 0.12 -16.79 -18.24
N LEU A 487 -0.08 -18.05 -18.66
CA LEU A 487 -1.39 -18.52 -19.12
C LEU A 487 -2.39 -18.68 -17.95
N ALA A 488 -1.94 -18.94 -16.73
CA ALA A 488 -2.83 -19.15 -15.59
C ALA A 488 -3.63 -17.90 -15.18
N PRO A 489 -3.04 -16.69 -15.09
CA PRO A 489 -3.80 -15.47 -14.78
C PRO A 489 -4.85 -15.09 -15.83
N VAL A 490 -4.67 -15.50 -17.09
CA VAL A 490 -5.62 -15.23 -18.18
C VAL A 490 -6.60 -16.37 -18.41
N ARG A 491 -6.38 -17.53 -17.76
CA ARG A 491 -7.32 -18.66 -17.78
C ARG A 491 -8.72 -18.26 -17.34
N THR A 492 -8.85 -17.41 -16.30
CA THR A 492 -10.16 -16.93 -15.84
C THR A 492 -10.97 -16.27 -16.95
N MET A 493 -10.30 -15.46 -17.80
CA MET A 493 -10.94 -14.84 -18.96
C MET A 493 -11.38 -15.88 -19.98
N ILE A 494 -10.49 -16.84 -20.30
CA ILE A 494 -10.81 -17.90 -21.26
C ILE A 494 -12.01 -18.72 -20.78
N VAL A 495 -12.01 -19.19 -19.53
CA VAL A 495 -13.11 -19.98 -18.96
C VAL A 495 -14.44 -19.22 -19.04
N GLN A 496 -14.47 -17.95 -18.63
CA GLN A 496 -15.69 -17.15 -18.72
C GLN A 496 -16.17 -16.95 -20.16
N ILE A 497 -15.25 -16.77 -21.12
CA ILE A 497 -15.60 -16.68 -22.54
C ILE A 497 -16.18 -18.01 -23.03
N MET A 498 -15.58 -19.15 -22.67
CA MET A 498 -16.07 -20.46 -23.10
C MET A 498 -17.46 -20.78 -22.54
N GLU A 499 -17.75 -20.34 -21.31
CA GLU A 499 -19.06 -20.51 -20.67
C GLU A 499 -20.19 -19.70 -21.31
N ASN A 500 -19.85 -18.59 -21.99
CA ASN A 500 -20.83 -17.72 -22.66
C ASN A 500 -20.36 -17.46 -24.10
N ARG A 501 -19.95 -18.54 -24.78
CA ARG A 501 -19.23 -18.48 -26.06
C ARG A 501 -19.99 -17.67 -27.10
N GLU A 502 -21.30 -17.79 -27.14
CA GLU A 502 -22.20 -17.08 -28.06
C GLU A 502 -22.16 -15.55 -27.95
N GLU A 503 -21.67 -15.00 -26.83
CA GLU A 503 -21.55 -13.55 -26.62
C GLU A 503 -20.28 -12.95 -27.25
N PHE A 504 -19.40 -13.75 -27.87
CA PHE A 504 -18.10 -13.31 -28.40
C PHE A 504 -17.91 -13.65 -29.88
N GLY A 505 -17.09 -12.84 -30.55
CA GLY A 505 -16.63 -13.05 -31.92
C GLY A 505 -15.64 -14.23 -32.03
N LYS A 506 -14.67 -14.17 -32.95
CA LYS A 506 -13.61 -15.17 -33.06
C LYS A 506 -12.70 -15.10 -31.83
N VAL A 507 -12.31 -16.25 -31.27
CA VAL A 507 -11.38 -16.32 -30.14
C VAL A 507 -10.09 -17.01 -30.60
N VAL A 508 -8.95 -16.38 -30.38
CA VAL A 508 -7.63 -16.97 -30.60
C VAL A 508 -6.86 -17.04 -29.29
N ILE A 509 -6.41 -18.23 -28.91
CA ILE A 509 -5.60 -18.47 -27.72
C ILE A 509 -4.18 -18.83 -28.17
N MET A 510 -3.23 -18.04 -27.73
CA MET A 510 -1.81 -18.20 -28.02
C MET A 510 -1.05 -18.63 -26.77
N ALA A 511 -0.59 -19.88 -26.76
CA ALA A 511 0.23 -20.44 -25.70
C ALA A 511 1.69 -20.52 -26.14
N SER A 512 2.59 -19.96 -25.33
CA SER A 512 4.04 -19.97 -25.64
C SER A 512 4.91 -20.50 -24.50
N ALA A 513 5.95 -21.25 -24.86
CA ALA A 513 6.94 -21.76 -23.92
C ALA A 513 8.32 -21.91 -24.57
N LEU A 514 9.35 -22.24 -23.79
CA LEU A 514 10.65 -22.57 -24.36
C LEU A 514 10.60 -23.93 -25.09
N ARG A 515 9.92 -24.90 -24.49
CA ARG A 515 9.69 -26.26 -24.97
C ARG A 515 8.26 -26.66 -24.63
N ASP A 516 7.74 -27.69 -25.28
CA ASP A 516 6.43 -28.32 -24.99
C ASP A 516 6.26 -28.76 -23.52
N THR A 517 7.33 -29.15 -22.84
CA THR A 517 7.36 -29.46 -21.40
C THR A 517 7.13 -28.25 -20.49
N GLY A 518 7.17 -27.03 -21.05
CA GLY A 518 6.87 -25.78 -20.33
C GLY A 518 5.48 -25.21 -20.60
N LEU A 519 4.68 -25.86 -21.46
CA LEU A 519 3.27 -25.52 -21.64
C LEU A 519 2.46 -26.05 -20.44
N ILE A 520 1.49 -25.27 -19.98
CA ILE A 520 0.55 -25.63 -18.91
C ILE A 520 -0.87 -25.69 -19.49
N LEU A 521 -1.81 -26.29 -18.75
CA LEU A 521 -3.23 -26.34 -19.11
C LEU A 521 -3.44 -27.02 -20.46
N LYS A 522 -2.68 -28.08 -20.73
CA LYS A 522 -2.68 -28.76 -22.04
C LYS A 522 -4.06 -29.35 -22.37
N ASP A 523 -4.69 -29.96 -21.37
CA ASP A 523 -6.03 -30.55 -21.51
C ASP A 523 -7.06 -29.46 -21.84
N ASP A 524 -7.04 -28.33 -21.10
CA ASP A 524 -7.91 -27.19 -21.39
C ASP A 524 -7.70 -26.64 -22.81
N LEU A 525 -6.44 -26.46 -23.22
CA LEU A 525 -6.09 -25.95 -24.56
C LEU A 525 -6.57 -26.90 -25.67
N GLU A 526 -6.47 -28.22 -25.45
CA GLU A 526 -6.99 -29.23 -26.37
C GLU A 526 -8.52 -29.16 -26.43
N GLU A 527 -9.21 -29.06 -25.29
CA GLU A 527 -10.66 -28.95 -25.22
C GLU A 527 -11.18 -27.67 -25.89
N TRP A 528 -10.57 -26.52 -25.61
CA TRP A 528 -10.96 -25.25 -26.23
C TRP A 528 -10.71 -25.23 -27.73
N SER A 529 -9.70 -25.95 -28.24
CA SER A 529 -9.47 -26.06 -29.69
C SER A 529 -10.61 -26.75 -30.45
N LYS A 530 -11.47 -27.49 -29.74
CA LYS A 530 -12.65 -28.18 -30.30
C LYS A 530 -13.91 -27.31 -30.27
N VAL A 531 -13.87 -26.15 -29.60
CA VAL A 531 -15.02 -25.24 -29.49
C VAL A 531 -15.18 -24.44 -30.79
N PRO A 532 -16.40 -24.31 -31.33
CA PRO A 532 -16.64 -23.53 -32.54
C PRO A 532 -16.09 -22.10 -32.45
N ASN A 533 -15.48 -21.63 -33.54
CA ASN A 533 -14.90 -20.29 -33.66
C ASN A 533 -13.81 -19.99 -32.60
N VAL A 534 -13.15 -21.02 -32.06
CA VAL A 534 -11.97 -20.90 -31.18
C VAL A 534 -10.78 -21.52 -31.89
N GLU A 535 -9.65 -20.82 -31.88
CA GLU A 535 -8.40 -21.27 -32.48
C GLU A 535 -7.29 -21.24 -31.44
N VAL A 536 -6.57 -22.36 -31.28
CA VAL A 536 -5.44 -22.45 -30.36
C VAL A 536 -4.14 -22.53 -31.16
N LYS A 537 -3.21 -21.61 -30.86
CA LYS A 537 -1.89 -21.53 -31.48
C LYS A 537 -0.79 -21.73 -30.46
N TYR A 538 0.21 -22.50 -30.84
CA TYR A 538 1.38 -22.77 -30.04
C TYR A 538 2.61 -22.11 -30.65
N SER A 539 3.45 -21.52 -29.80
CA SER A 539 4.78 -21.07 -30.20
C SER A 539 5.83 -21.53 -29.21
N LEU A 540 6.85 -22.21 -29.74
CA LEU A 540 7.96 -22.73 -28.96
C LEU A 540 9.28 -22.12 -29.43
N LYS A 541 10.23 -21.92 -28.51
CA LYS A 541 11.59 -21.52 -28.90
C LYS A 541 12.33 -22.65 -29.62
N TYR A 542 12.11 -23.88 -29.19
CA TYR A 542 12.70 -25.08 -29.76
C TYR A 542 11.60 -25.94 -30.39
N PRO A 543 11.87 -26.61 -31.53
CA PRO A 543 10.89 -27.48 -32.17
C PRO A 543 10.46 -28.61 -31.23
N SER A 544 9.27 -29.15 -31.47
CA SER A 544 8.70 -30.28 -30.76
C SER A 544 8.11 -31.28 -31.75
N ASP A 545 8.23 -32.57 -31.45
CA ASP A 545 7.59 -33.65 -32.20
C ASP A 545 6.22 -34.02 -31.63
N THR A 546 5.85 -33.45 -30.47
CA THR A 546 4.60 -33.80 -29.74
C THR A 546 3.45 -32.85 -30.05
N ILE A 547 3.75 -31.64 -30.51
CA ILE A 547 2.76 -30.61 -30.79
C ILE A 547 3.19 -29.79 -32.01
N ASP A 548 2.24 -29.55 -32.91
CA ASP A 548 2.46 -28.65 -34.04
C ASP A 548 2.51 -27.21 -33.54
N ALA A 549 3.72 -26.67 -33.46
CA ALA A 549 3.99 -25.36 -32.90
C ALA A 549 4.93 -24.55 -33.78
N TYR A 550 4.62 -23.26 -33.91
CA TYR A 550 5.49 -22.32 -34.60
C TYR A 550 6.80 -22.15 -33.83
N THR A 551 7.92 -22.44 -34.50
CA THR A 551 9.26 -22.26 -33.90
C THR A 551 9.73 -20.83 -34.14
N GLY A 552 9.56 -19.95 -33.15
CA GLY A 552 9.88 -18.53 -33.30
C GLY A 552 9.27 -17.66 -32.22
N TYR A 553 9.07 -16.36 -32.51
CA TYR A 553 8.39 -15.47 -31.59
C TYR A 553 6.88 -15.53 -31.80
N ILE A 554 6.10 -15.49 -30.72
CA ILE A 554 4.63 -15.53 -30.80
C ILE A 554 4.06 -14.39 -31.66
N ASN A 555 4.75 -13.24 -31.70
CA ASN A 555 4.37 -12.06 -32.48
C ASN A 555 4.32 -12.34 -33.99
N ASP A 556 5.14 -13.29 -34.47
CA ASP A 556 5.26 -13.59 -35.89
C ASP A 556 3.96 -14.18 -36.46
N LEU A 557 3.10 -14.73 -35.60
CA LEU A 557 1.81 -15.30 -35.96
C LEU A 557 0.68 -14.27 -36.03
N LEU A 558 0.85 -13.07 -35.46
CA LEU A 558 -0.24 -12.10 -35.29
C LEU A 558 -0.93 -11.72 -36.61
N PRO A 559 -0.23 -11.33 -37.70
CA PRO A 559 -0.88 -10.81 -38.90
C PRO A 559 -1.87 -11.79 -39.57
N ASP A 560 -1.63 -13.10 -39.43
CA ASP A 560 -2.36 -14.15 -40.14
C ASP A 560 -3.50 -14.77 -39.31
N LEU A 561 -3.82 -14.21 -38.14
CA LEU A 561 -4.89 -14.74 -37.27
C LEU A 561 -6.31 -14.51 -37.79
N GLY A 562 -6.49 -13.67 -38.81
CA GLY A 562 -7.82 -13.37 -39.38
C GLY A 562 -8.79 -12.74 -38.37
N LEU A 563 -8.27 -11.92 -37.45
CA LEU A 563 -9.05 -11.13 -36.50
C LEU A 563 -9.37 -9.75 -37.08
N ASP A 564 -10.51 -9.17 -36.72
CA ASP A 564 -10.75 -7.74 -36.97
C ASP A 564 -10.07 -6.90 -35.88
N TRP A 565 -8.85 -6.42 -36.17
CA TRP A 565 -8.06 -5.63 -35.21
C TRP A 565 -8.76 -4.37 -34.68
N HIS A 566 -9.74 -3.81 -35.41
CA HIS A 566 -10.49 -2.65 -34.94
C HIS A 566 -11.62 -3.02 -33.97
N ASN A 567 -12.03 -4.30 -33.96
CA ASN A 567 -13.06 -4.87 -33.10
C ASN A 567 -12.54 -6.08 -32.28
N THR A 568 -11.24 -6.11 -31.99
CA THR A 568 -10.59 -7.15 -31.17
C THR A 568 -10.23 -6.61 -29.80
N THR A 569 -10.35 -7.41 -28.75
CA THR A 569 -9.69 -7.18 -27.46
C THR A 569 -8.55 -8.18 -27.28
N ALA A 570 -7.36 -7.69 -26.97
CA ALA A 570 -6.21 -8.52 -26.67
C ALA A 570 -5.99 -8.61 -25.16
N VAL A 571 -5.72 -9.80 -24.63
CA VAL A 571 -5.41 -10.04 -23.21
C VAL A 571 -4.04 -10.70 -23.11
N ILE A 572 -3.07 -9.97 -22.56
CA ILE A 572 -1.65 -10.37 -22.55
C ILE A 572 -1.17 -10.52 -21.11
N CYS A 573 -0.66 -11.69 -20.76
CA CYS A 573 0.04 -11.89 -19.50
C CYS A 573 1.45 -12.43 -19.73
N ALA A 574 2.43 -11.53 -19.55
CA ALA A 574 3.84 -11.80 -19.77
C ALA A 574 4.72 -10.80 -18.97
N SER A 575 6.04 -10.88 -19.16
CA SER A 575 6.93 -9.86 -18.59
C SER A 575 6.66 -8.47 -19.20
N PRO A 576 6.90 -7.36 -18.47
CA PRO A 576 6.63 -6.00 -18.97
C PRO A 576 7.26 -5.70 -20.33
N ARG A 577 8.49 -6.20 -20.57
CA ARG A 577 9.16 -6.07 -21.88
C ARG A 577 8.41 -6.78 -23.00
N ARG A 578 7.82 -7.96 -22.72
CA ARG A 578 7.05 -8.71 -23.72
C ARG A 578 5.70 -8.07 -23.98
N ILE A 579 5.00 -7.63 -22.93
CA ILE A 579 3.76 -6.85 -23.07
C ILE A 579 4.01 -5.65 -23.99
N LYS A 580 4.99 -4.79 -23.68
CA LYS A 580 5.32 -3.60 -24.51
C LYS A 580 5.66 -3.95 -25.97
N LYS A 581 6.34 -5.08 -26.23
CA LYS A 581 6.67 -5.51 -27.60
C LYS A 581 5.43 -5.98 -28.36
N VAL A 582 4.65 -6.89 -27.79
CA VAL A 582 3.42 -7.42 -28.41
C VAL A 582 2.41 -6.29 -28.63
N SER A 583 2.19 -5.44 -27.62
CA SER A 583 1.26 -4.30 -27.76
C SER A 583 1.67 -3.36 -28.88
N LYS A 584 2.97 -3.11 -29.10
CA LYS A 584 3.44 -2.28 -30.23
C LYS A 584 3.05 -2.88 -31.58
N ASP A 585 3.20 -4.19 -31.74
CA ASP A 585 2.84 -4.87 -33.00
C ASP A 585 1.31 -4.85 -33.21
N LEU A 586 0.52 -5.03 -32.14
CA LEU A 586 -0.94 -4.91 -32.19
C LEU A 586 -1.41 -3.49 -32.56
N LEU A 587 -0.75 -2.44 -32.07
CA LEU A 587 -1.03 -1.06 -32.47
C LEU A 587 -0.74 -0.83 -33.97
N ILE A 588 0.33 -1.45 -34.51
CA ILE A 588 0.64 -1.39 -35.95
C ILE A 588 -0.44 -2.09 -36.79
N LEU A 589 -1.04 -3.15 -36.25
CA LEU A 589 -2.16 -3.87 -36.87
C LEU A 589 -3.51 -3.13 -36.78
N GLY A 590 -3.58 -2.01 -36.05
CA GLY A 590 -4.76 -1.13 -36.00
C GLY A 590 -5.53 -1.18 -34.68
N MET A 591 -5.08 -1.95 -33.68
CA MET A 591 -5.69 -1.93 -32.35
C MET A 591 -5.47 -0.60 -31.63
N LYS A 592 -6.39 -0.25 -30.73
CA LYS A 592 -6.20 0.85 -29.77
C LYS A 592 -5.53 0.34 -28.50
N GLY A 593 -4.78 1.18 -27.81
CA GLY A 593 -4.13 0.79 -26.55
C GLY A 593 -5.14 0.47 -25.43
N THR A 594 -6.30 1.12 -25.45
CA THR A 594 -7.46 0.82 -24.60
C THR A 594 -8.03 -0.59 -24.81
N ASP A 595 -7.86 -1.20 -25.98
CA ASP A 595 -8.34 -2.54 -26.32
C ASP A 595 -7.31 -3.66 -26.01
N ILE A 596 -6.13 -3.29 -25.48
CA ILE A 596 -5.08 -4.22 -25.12
C ILE A 596 -4.98 -4.29 -23.60
N LEU A 597 -5.52 -5.35 -23.02
CA LEU A 597 -5.55 -5.62 -21.60
C LEU A 597 -4.31 -6.43 -21.16
N THR A 598 -3.83 -6.16 -19.95
CA THR A 598 -2.76 -6.91 -19.32
C THR A 598 -3.00 -7.05 -17.83
N THR A 599 -2.33 -8.03 -17.21
CA THR A 599 -2.31 -8.20 -15.76
C THR A 599 -0.87 -8.11 -15.25
N LEU A 600 -0.63 -7.18 -14.33
CA LEU A 600 0.71 -6.83 -13.86
C LEU A 600 1.02 -7.48 -12.50
N GLU A 601 2.25 -7.94 -12.35
CA GLU A 601 2.73 -8.56 -11.11
C GLU A 601 3.65 -7.61 -10.33
N THR A 602 3.43 -7.54 -9.02
CA THR A 602 4.30 -6.81 -8.06
C THR A 602 4.44 -7.61 -6.78
N HIS A 603 5.41 -7.26 -5.96
CA HIS A 603 5.54 -7.79 -4.61
C HIS A 603 4.36 -7.32 -3.74
N MET A 604 3.42 -8.21 -3.46
CA MET A 604 2.25 -7.94 -2.60
C MET A 604 2.43 -8.62 -1.24
N ARG A 605 2.11 -7.89 -0.16
CA ARG A 605 2.04 -8.43 1.21
C ARG A 605 0.62 -8.32 1.78
N CYS A 606 0.12 -7.10 1.97
CA CYS A 606 -1.21 -6.92 2.59
C CYS A 606 -2.39 -7.30 1.69
N GLY A 607 -2.29 -7.16 0.36
CA GLY A 607 -3.43 -7.33 -0.57
C GLY A 607 -4.48 -6.19 -0.57
N VAL A 608 -4.36 -5.21 0.34
CA VAL A 608 -5.41 -4.20 0.61
C VAL A 608 -4.89 -2.76 0.65
N GLY A 609 -3.77 -2.48 -0.03
CA GLY A 609 -3.24 -1.11 -0.20
C GLY A 609 -2.57 -0.48 1.03
N LYS A 610 -2.28 -1.22 2.10
CA LYS A 610 -1.73 -0.67 3.37
C LYS A 610 -0.21 -0.72 3.48
N CYS A 611 0.42 -1.79 2.99
CA CYS A 611 1.84 -2.05 3.22
C CYS A 611 2.81 -1.27 2.30
N GLY A 612 2.32 -0.81 1.13
CA GLY A 612 3.12 -0.06 0.15
C GLY A 612 4.03 -0.88 -0.77
N HIS A 613 4.24 -2.19 -0.53
CA HIS A 613 5.15 -3.02 -1.36
C HIS A 613 4.76 -3.05 -2.85
N CYS A 614 3.46 -3.09 -3.14
CA CYS A 614 2.91 -3.11 -4.49
C CYS A 614 2.59 -1.71 -5.05
N LYS A 615 3.02 -0.64 -4.37
CA LYS A 615 2.71 0.73 -4.78
C LYS A 615 3.63 1.16 -5.93
N VAL A 616 3.05 1.65 -7.02
CA VAL A 616 3.74 2.15 -8.22
C VAL A 616 3.14 3.52 -8.56
N GLY A 617 3.90 4.59 -8.31
CA GLY A 617 3.38 5.96 -8.43
C GLY A 617 2.19 6.20 -7.49
N THR A 618 1.07 6.63 -8.05
CA THR A 618 -0.21 6.79 -7.36
C THR A 618 -1.01 5.50 -7.23
N HIS A 619 -0.59 4.38 -7.84
CA HIS A 619 -1.35 3.13 -7.88
C HIS A 619 -0.88 2.10 -6.84
N TYR A 620 -1.79 1.32 -6.29
CA TYR A 620 -1.55 0.11 -5.53
C TYR A 620 -2.01 -1.09 -6.37
N MET A 621 -1.06 -1.91 -6.81
CA MET A 621 -1.36 -3.02 -7.72
C MET A 621 -2.38 -4.03 -7.17
N CYS A 622 -2.50 -4.16 -5.84
CA CYS A 622 -3.49 -5.02 -5.20
C CYS A 622 -4.91 -4.43 -5.09
N VAL A 623 -5.07 -3.13 -5.30
CA VAL A 623 -6.36 -2.41 -5.17
C VAL A 623 -6.85 -1.92 -6.53
N ASP A 624 -5.97 -1.19 -7.23
CA ASP A 624 -6.27 -0.54 -8.50
C ASP A 624 -5.99 -1.48 -9.70
N GLY A 625 -5.04 -2.40 -9.51
CA GLY A 625 -4.70 -3.47 -10.46
C GLY A 625 -5.20 -4.84 -9.99
N PRO A 626 -4.70 -5.95 -10.53
CA PRO A 626 -3.56 -6.04 -11.43
C PRO A 626 -3.91 -5.81 -12.90
N VAL A 627 -5.21 -5.79 -13.27
CA VAL A 627 -5.64 -5.62 -14.66
C VAL A 627 -5.62 -4.15 -15.07
N TYR A 628 -4.93 -3.87 -16.17
CA TYR A 628 -4.83 -2.55 -16.81
C TYR A 628 -4.97 -2.69 -18.33
N ASN A 629 -5.46 -1.65 -19.00
CA ASN A 629 -5.22 -1.50 -20.43
C ASN A 629 -3.80 -0.96 -20.70
N TYR A 630 -3.36 -1.02 -21.95
CA TYR A 630 -1.99 -0.65 -22.31
C TYR A 630 -1.69 0.83 -22.11
N GLU A 631 -2.67 1.72 -22.30
CA GLU A 631 -2.51 3.16 -22.06
C GLU A 631 -2.33 3.45 -20.57
N GLU A 632 -3.15 2.83 -19.70
CA GLU A 632 -2.99 2.92 -18.25
C GLU A 632 -1.64 2.36 -17.79
N MET A 633 -1.19 1.22 -18.35
CA MET A 633 0.13 0.66 -18.06
C MET A 633 1.26 1.63 -18.43
N LEU A 634 1.16 2.31 -19.58
CA LEU A 634 2.15 3.30 -20.01
C LEU A 634 2.14 4.55 -19.14
N ALA A 635 1.04 4.88 -18.47
CA ALA A 635 0.96 5.99 -17.52
C ALA A 635 1.65 5.69 -16.17
N LEU A 636 2.04 4.43 -15.91
CA LEU A 636 2.82 4.10 -14.72
C LEU A 636 4.24 4.70 -14.80
N PRO A 637 4.84 5.07 -13.65
CA PRO A 637 6.21 5.57 -13.60
C PRO A 637 7.22 4.68 -14.35
N PRO A 638 8.20 5.26 -15.08
CA PRO A 638 9.12 4.51 -15.96
C PRO A 638 10.00 3.47 -15.26
N GLU A 639 10.13 3.52 -13.93
CA GLU A 639 10.77 2.47 -13.14
C GLU A 639 9.98 1.14 -13.11
N PHE A 640 8.79 1.10 -13.71
CA PHE A 640 7.92 -0.06 -13.84
C PHE A 640 7.65 -0.39 -15.32
#